data_AF-A0A7V9RBZ1-F1
#
_entry.id   AF-A0A7V9RBZ1-F1
#
_cell.length_a   1.000
_cell.length_b   1.000
_cell.length_c   1.000
_cell.angle_alpha   90.00
_cell.angle_beta   90.00
_cell.angle_gamma   90.00
#
_symmetry.space_group_name_H-M   'P 1'
#
loop_
_entity.id
_entity.type
_entity.pdbx_description
1 polymer ?
#
loop_
_entity_poly.entity_id
_entity_poly.type
_entity_poly.pdbx_seq_one_letter_code
_entity_poly.pdbx_strand_id
1 'polypeptide(L)'
;MATKPSFRVFLTRHHGPGDPNGQNIWSAVMLRRHRVAFDTPPPAAMATDVETALRRLAPQAALLADEDDGSIDRYVWTEELELRQINVEIHPGRPDPRGYVIGSSMVPIRLGYAAGKLDGGSLYRVIVPRFDFTFVTESLDTVADTIRSLVFAALVGDSPASLYDLRREVEEQIVEWKPIDAPVTGRKRDEAEPTPAPTLEAVAEDLVAVARANRLTHTVGVDPTYDQLATLVNQPKLPSLLLVGPRGCGKSTIVRRFARGLLDQSRGRAGRRRRLWSTSADRIVAGMIYLGMWQQRCLDIVRELNDSADVLYVDRLADIMQPASDGASIAELIGPAVIGGQLTIVAECDEIELVRARQKYPALVDALRIVRVAEATPALTIALLEPYGQRLDPAVTLSHDGARRMVELLGAFRRDTAFPGKALAFVDYLSTRPKSGTGGELGITQITDAFAQWSGLPVQLLAPEHALDTAAVAKGLRAGVIGQDHACTIAGRVIARLKAGLDDPQRPVGTLLFAGPTGVGKTELAKQLARFLFGDADRLVRVDMSELVTGAAISRLITPSPAGTSLADRIRRQPLSVVLFDEIEKADASAFDLLLGVVGEGRLTDALGRLIDFRMAMIVMTTNLGAADPHPAGFGSSDVADHAGAVRKFFRPELLGRIDSII
;
A
#
# COMPACT_ATOMS: atom_id res chain seq x y z
N MET A 1 -19.96 -17.27 52.84
CA MET A 1 -20.51 -16.04 52.23
C MET A 1 -20.25 -16.15 50.74
N ALA A 2 -21.27 -16.20 49.88
CA ALA A 2 -21.06 -16.23 48.43
C ALA A 2 -20.48 -14.87 48.01
N THR A 3 -19.31 -14.88 47.38
CA THR A 3 -18.66 -13.71 46.79
C THR A 3 -19.60 -13.11 45.75
N LYS A 4 -19.91 -11.81 45.86
CA LYS A 4 -20.78 -11.13 44.88
C LYS A 4 -20.06 -11.09 43.51
N PRO A 5 -20.78 -11.30 42.39
CA PRO A 5 -20.22 -11.20 41.06
C PRO A 5 -19.56 -9.85 40.82
N SER A 6 -18.34 -9.85 40.29
CA SER A 6 -17.60 -8.63 39.97
C SER A 6 -16.59 -8.84 38.84
N PHE A 7 -16.13 -7.76 38.21
CA PHE A 7 -15.12 -7.84 37.17
C PHE A 7 -13.74 -8.07 37.79
N ARG A 8 -12.85 -8.70 37.01
CA ARG A 8 -11.42 -8.82 37.33
C ARG A 8 -10.64 -8.07 36.27
N VAL A 9 -9.77 -7.17 36.70
CA VAL A 9 -8.94 -6.38 35.79
C VAL A 9 -7.48 -6.70 36.04
N PHE A 10 -6.79 -7.12 34.99
CA PHE A 10 -5.35 -7.34 35.00
C PHE A 10 -4.64 -6.01 34.70
N LEU A 11 -3.85 -5.56 35.67
CA LEU A 11 -3.07 -4.33 35.58
C LEU A 11 -1.61 -4.66 35.35
N THR A 12 -0.97 -3.92 34.45
CA THR A 12 0.47 -4.06 34.16
C THR A 12 1.11 -2.68 34.10
N ARG A 13 2.22 -2.48 34.82
CA ARG A 13 2.95 -1.21 34.87
C ARG A 13 4.13 -1.21 33.90
N HIS A 14 4.04 -0.42 32.85
CA HIS A 14 5.07 -0.29 31.82
C HIS A 14 6.07 0.83 32.15
N HIS A 15 7.36 0.54 31.99
CA HIS A 15 8.42 1.55 31.99
C HIS A 15 8.59 2.08 30.55
N GLY A 16 8.10 3.30 30.28
CA GLY A 16 8.05 3.86 28.94
C GLY A 16 9.44 4.01 28.27
N PRO A 17 9.60 3.64 26.99
CA PRO A 17 10.81 3.93 26.24
C PRO A 17 10.73 5.38 25.70
N GLY A 18 11.54 6.28 26.26
CA GLY A 18 11.82 7.59 25.63
C GLY A 18 11.17 8.84 26.24
N ASP A 19 10.61 8.78 27.45
CA ASP A 19 10.18 9.98 28.17
C ASP A 19 11.32 10.54 29.07
N PRO A 20 11.84 11.76 28.83
CA PRO A 20 12.81 12.40 29.73
C PRO A 20 12.26 12.68 31.14
N ASN A 21 10.96 12.55 31.37
CA ASN A 21 10.30 12.75 32.67
C ASN A 21 9.91 11.45 33.41
N GLY A 22 10.21 10.27 32.86
CA GLY A 22 10.09 8.99 33.57
C GLY A 22 8.68 8.63 34.10
N GLN A 23 7.60 9.08 33.45
CA GLN A 23 6.25 8.76 33.93
C GLN A 23 5.88 7.29 33.64
N ASN A 24 5.38 6.59 34.67
CA ASN A 24 4.93 5.19 34.57
C ASN A 24 3.56 5.13 33.87
N ILE A 25 3.36 4.14 32.98
CA ILE A 25 2.08 3.93 32.30
C ILE A 25 1.48 2.59 32.77
N TRP A 26 0.21 2.59 33.13
CA TRP A 26 -0.55 1.40 33.50
C TRP A 26 -1.45 0.95 32.35
N SER A 27 -1.41 -0.34 32.00
CA SER A 27 -2.45 -0.98 31.19
C SER A 27 -3.42 -1.74 32.09
N ALA A 28 -4.70 -1.70 31.76
CA ALA A 28 -5.79 -2.39 32.42
C ALA A 28 -6.56 -3.22 31.39
N VAL A 29 -6.67 -4.52 31.61
CA VAL A 29 -7.37 -5.47 30.71
C VAL A 29 -8.43 -6.23 31.51
N MET A 30 -9.68 -6.22 31.06
CA MET A 30 -10.74 -7.00 31.68
C MET A 30 -10.54 -8.49 31.39
N LEU A 31 -10.47 -9.32 32.44
CA LEU A 31 -10.29 -10.75 32.31
C LEU A 31 -11.61 -11.43 31.95
N ARG A 32 -11.58 -12.31 30.95
CA ARG A 32 -12.71 -13.16 30.56
C ARG A 32 -12.55 -14.60 31.05
N ARG A 33 -13.67 -15.23 31.41
CA ARG A 33 -13.72 -16.60 31.95
C ARG A 33 -13.39 -17.67 30.94
N HIS A 34 -13.73 -17.45 29.67
CA HIS A 34 -13.45 -18.37 28.57
C HIS A 34 -13.53 -17.63 27.23
N ARG A 35 -12.94 -18.24 26.20
CA ARG A 35 -12.92 -17.73 24.83
C ARG A 35 -13.79 -18.60 23.92
N VAL A 36 -14.46 -18.00 22.96
CA VAL A 36 -15.17 -18.67 21.85
C VAL A 36 -14.58 -18.27 20.50
N ALA A 37 -14.94 -18.99 19.44
CA ALA A 37 -14.46 -18.69 18.09
C ALA A 37 -14.92 -17.29 17.65
N PHE A 38 -14.03 -16.54 16.98
CA PHE A 38 -14.26 -15.18 16.48
C PHE A 38 -14.45 -14.09 17.55
N ASP A 39 -14.05 -14.37 18.79
CA ASP A 39 -14.08 -13.37 19.85
C ASP A 39 -13.23 -12.13 19.53
N THR A 40 -13.79 -10.96 19.79
CA THR A 40 -13.05 -9.70 19.86
C THR A 40 -12.07 -9.73 21.05
N PRO A 41 -10.99 -8.92 21.02
CA PRO A 41 -10.09 -8.78 22.15
C PRO A 41 -10.83 -8.28 23.41
N PRO A 42 -10.39 -8.67 24.61
CA PRO A 42 -11.01 -8.21 25.85
C PRO A 42 -10.89 -6.68 26.00
N PRO A 43 -11.88 -6.02 26.64
CA PRO A 43 -11.80 -4.59 26.93
C PRO A 43 -10.50 -4.22 27.61
N ALA A 44 -9.82 -3.21 27.06
CA ALA A 44 -8.54 -2.76 27.55
C ALA A 44 -8.48 -1.22 27.57
N ALA A 45 -7.70 -0.67 28.48
CA ALA A 45 -7.39 0.75 28.55
C ALA A 45 -5.98 0.98 29.11
N MET A 46 -5.38 2.13 28.79
CA MET A 46 -4.11 2.56 29.39
C MET A 46 -4.23 3.98 29.94
N ALA A 47 -3.50 4.28 31.00
CA ALA A 47 -3.36 5.62 31.57
C ALA A 47 -2.10 5.74 32.41
N THR A 48 -1.75 6.96 32.84
CA THR A 48 -0.61 7.24 33.73
C THR A 48 -0.83 6.74 35.16
N ASP A 49 -2.07 6.43 35.53
CA ASP A 49 -2.46 5.93 36.86
C ASP A 49 -3.57 4.88 36.73
N VAL A 50 -3.67 4.01 37.74
CA VAL A 50 -4.61 2.88 37.76
C VAL A 50 -6.08 3.35 37.73
N GLU A 51 -6.41 4.42 38.46
CA GLU A 51 -7.78 4.91 38.57
C GLU A 51 -8.30 5.40 37.21
N THR A 52 -7.48 6.16 36.48
CA THR A 52 -7.81 6.63 35.14
C THR A 52 -7.92 5.48 34.14
N ALA A 53 -7.08 4.45 34.25
CA ALA A 53 -7.18 3.26 33.40
C ALA A 53 -8.50 2.50 33.64
N LEU A 54 -8.89 2.31 34.90
CA LEU A 54 -10.16 1.69 35.28
C LEU A 54 -11.37 2.54 34.85
N ARG A 55 -11.31 3.87 35.00
CA ARG A 55 -12.38 4.78 34.52
C ARG A 55 -12.56 4.71 33.01
N ARG A 56 -11.47 4.52 32.24
CA ARG A 56 -11.52 4.35 30.77
C ARG A 56 -12.08 3.00 30.33
N LEU A 57 -12.04 1.98 31.20
CA LEU A 57 -12.71 0.69 30.97
C LEU A 57 -14.22 0.77 31.19
N ALA A 58 -14.70 1.68 32.06
CA ALA A 58 -16.12 1.78 32.45
C ALA A 58 -17.12 1.80 31.27
N PRO A 59 -16.91 2.58 30.20
CA PRO A 59 -17.84 2.60 29.07
C PRO A 59 -17.88 1.27 28.29
N GLN A 60 -16.75 0.55 28.20
CA GLN A 60 -16.68 -0.74 27.52
C GLN A 60 -17.38 -1.82 28.37
N ALA A 61 -17.23 -1.77 29.69
CA ALA A 61 -17.94 -2.65 30.62
C ALA A 61 -19.46 -2.38 30.61
N ALA A 62 -19.88 -1.13 30.48
CA ALA A 62 -21.29 -0.76 30.34
C ALA A 62 -21.89 -1.27 29.02
N LEU A 63 -21.15 -1.17 27.92
CA LEU A 63 -21.60 -1.69 26.63
C LEU A 63 -21.85 -3.21 26.68
N LEU A 64 -20.94 -3.95 27.32
CA LEU A 64 -21.10 -5.40 27.54
C LEU A 64 -22.31 -5.74 28.42
N ALA A 65 -22.68 -4.84 29.33
CA ALA A 65 -23.86 -5.02 30.19
C ALA A 65 -25.18 -4.76 29.45
N ASP A 66 -25.17 -3.87 28.46
CA ASP A 66 -26.34 -3.51 27.64
C ASP A 66 -26.59 -4.49 26.48
N GLU A 67 -25.63 -5.37 26.16
CA GLU A 67 -25.79 -6.43 25.15
C GLU A 67 -26.69 -7.57 25.68
N ASP A 68 -27.87 -7.74 25.09
CA ASP A 68 -28.87 -8.78 25.42
C ASP A 68 -28.42 -10.23 25.08
N ASP A 69 -27.16 -10.45 24.69
CA ASP A 69 -26.62 -11.74 24.25
C ASP A 69 -25.90 -12.55 25.37
N GLY A 70 -25.85 -12.02 26.59
CA GLY A 70 -25.17 -12.63 27.73
C GLY A 70 -23.64 -12.47 27.69
N SER A 71 -23.10 -11.55 26.89
CA SER A 71 -21.66 -11.29 26.80
C SER A 71 -21.04 -10.91 28.15
N ILE A 72 -21.78 -10.20 29.01
CA ILE A 72 -21.37 -9.81 30.37
C ILE A 72 -21.02 -11.01 31.27
N ASP A 73 -21.74 -12.14 31.14
CA ASP A 73 -21.54 -13.33 31.99
C ASP A 73 -20.15 -13.94 31.80
N ARG A 74 -19.51 -13.65 30.67
CA ARG A 74 -18.14 -14.07 30.36
C ARG A 74 -17.08 -13.26 31.10
N TYR A 75 -17.41 -12.08 31.61
CA TYR A 75 -16.47 -11.17 32.29
C TYR A 75 -16.73 -11.04 33.80
N VAL A 76 -17.85 -11.60 34.28
CA VAL A 76 -18.23 -11.59 35.69
C VAL A 76 -17.64 -12.80 36.39
N TRP A 77 -16.88 -12.56 37.46
CA TRP A 77 -16.18 -13.59 38.24
C TRP A 77 -16.82 -13.79 39.61
N THR A 78 -16.93 -15.05 40.01
CA THR A 78 -17.26 -15.45 41.38
C THR A 78 -16.03 -16.01 42.10
N GLU A 79 -15.08 -16.55 41.33
CA GLU A 79 -13.83 -17.12 41.81
C GLU A 79 -12.82 -16.02 42.23
N GLU A 80 -12.00 -16.34 43.23
CA GLU A 80 -10.82 -15.55 43.57
C GLU A 80 -9.67 -15.97 42.67
N LEU A 81 -9.01 -15.00 42.03
CA LEU A 81 -7.89 -15.23 41.13
C LEU A 81 -6.59 -14.88 41.83
N GLU A 82 -5.72 -15.86 41.99
CA GLU A 82 -4.37 -15.66 42.47
C GLU A 82 -3.44 -15.46 41.27
N LEU A 83 -2.73 -14.33 41.24
CA LEU A 83 -1.70 -14.08 40.23
C LEU A 83 -0.40 -14.80 40.64
N ARG A 84 0.09 -15.67 39.76
CA ARG A 84 1.33 -16.43 39.89
C ARG A 84 2.25 -16.11 38.73
N GLN A 85 3.54 -16.37 38.88
CA GLN A 85 4.53 -16.11 37.84
C GLN A 85 5.26 -17.38 37.42
N ILE A 86 5.62 -17.44 36.14
CA ILE A 86 6.38 -18.53 35.56
C ILE A 86 7.46 -18.00 34.62
N ASN A 87 8.60 -18.68 34.60
CA ASN A 87 9.63 -18.50 33.60
C ASN A 87 9.46 -19.53 32.48
N VAL A 88 9.32 -19.05 31.25
CA VAL A 88 9.16 -19.84 30.04
C VAL A 88 10.33 -19.56 29.12
N GLU A 89 11.07 -20.60 28.75
CA GLU A 89 12.12 -20.50 27.73
C GLU A 89 11.48 -20.67 26.35
N ILE A 90 11.73 -19.70 25.46
CA ILE A 90 11.25 -19.75 24.08
C ILE A 90 12.42 -19.79 23.09
N HIS A 91 12.15 -20.38 21.93
CA HIS A 91 13.04 -20.37 20.78
C HIS A 91 12.54 -19.37 19.73
N PRO A 92 13.19 -18.21 19.54
CA PRO A 92 12.83 -17.31 18.46
C PRO A 92 13.13 -18.00 17.11
N GLY A 93 12.09 -18.26 16.32
CA GLY A 93 12.19 -18.88 15.01
C GLY A 93 12.09 -17.85 13.88
N ARG A 94 12.84 -18.04 12.80
CA ARG A 94 12.64 -17.29 11.54
C ARG A 94 12.01 -18.20 10.50
N PRO A 95 11.02 -17.72 9.72
CA PRO A 95 10.52 -18.48 8.57
C PRO A 95 11.63 -18.60 7.51
N ASP A 96 11.87 -19.82 7.02
CA ASP A 96 12.82 -20.16 5.97
C ASP A 96 12.11 -20.95 4.85
N PRO A 97 12.51 -20.80 3.57
CA PRO A 97 11.91 -21.55 2.45
C PRO A 97 11.89 -23.09 2.57
N ARG A 98 12.65 -23.73 3.48
CA ARG A 98 12.63 -25.18 3.70
C ARG A 98 11.92 -25.61 5.00
N GLY A 99 11.42 -24.69 5.81
CA GLY A 99 10.81 -24.95 7.11
C GLY A 99 11.06 -23.81 8.11
N TYR A 100 11.02 -24.10 9.41
CA TYR A 100 11.38 -23.11 10.43
C TYR A 100 12.84 -23.30 10.86
N VAL A 101 13.64 -22.23 10.79
CA VAL A 101 14.97 -22.24 11.42
C VAL A 101 14.80 -21.75 12.85
N ILE A 102 14.83 -22.71 13.77
CA ILE A 102 14.84 -22.44 15.21
C ILE A 102 16.19 -21.79 15.56
N GLY A 103 16.15 -20.56 16.11
CA GLY A 103 17.34 -19.91 16.64
C GLY A 103 18.00 -20.76 17.73
N SER A 104 19.33 -20.83 17.73
CA SER A 104 20.11 -21.66 18.65
C SER A 104 20.12 -21.15 20.10
N SER A 105 19.65 -19.91 20.34
CA SER A 105 19.68 -19.27 21.66
C SER A 105 18.29 -19.26 22.29
N MET A 106 18.15 -19.89 23.47
CA MET A 106 16.93 -19.83 24.27
C MET A 106 16.78 -18.45 24.91
N VAL A 107 15.57 -17.90 24.86
CA VAL A 107 15.24 -16.62 25.49
C VAL A 107 14.29 -16.88 26.66
N PRO A 108 14.71 -16.61 27.91
CA PRO A 108 13.81 -16.70 29.05
C PRO A 108 12.83 -15.52 29.02
N ILE A 109 11.55 -15.82 29.20
CA ILE A 109 10.45 -14.88 29.32
C ILE A 109 9.74 -15.14 30.64
N ARG A 110 9.40 -14.08 31.38
CA ARG A 110 8.63 -14.20 32.62
C ARG A 110 7.18 -13.78 32.37
N LEU A 111 6.23 -14.65 32.68
CA LEU A 111 4.80 -14.43 32.47
C LEU A 111 4.04 -14.54 33.79
N GLY A 112 3.14 -13.59 34.01
CA GLY A 112 2.06 -13.75 34.98
C GLY A 112 0.94 -14.62 34.42
N TYR A 113 0.43 -15.53 35.24
CA TYR A 113 -0.82 -16.27 35.00
C TYR A 113 -1.71 -16.20 36.23
N ALA A 114 -3.02 -16.07 36.01
CA ALA A 114 -4.01 -16.08 37.06
C ALA A 114 -4.56 -17.49 37.23
N ALA A 115 -4.70 -17.98 38.47
CA ALA A 115 -5.36 -19.25 38.76
C ALA A 115 -6.47 -19.05 39.80
N GLY A 116 -7.65 -19.61 39.53
CA GLY A 116 -8.78 -19.62 40.45
C GLY A 116 -9.40 -21.00 40.56
N LYS A 117 -9.84 -21.38 41.76
CA LYS A 117 -10.47 -22.68 42.01
C LYS A 117 -11.93 -22.65 41.54
N LEU A 118 -12.34 -23.66 40.76
CA LEU A 118 -13.72 -23.77 40.27
C LEU A 118 -14.65 -24.30 41.37
N ASP A 119 -15.94 -23.94 41.26
CA ASP A 119 -17.00 -24.44 42.13
C ASP A 119 -17.07 -25.98 42.04
N GLY A 120 -16.83 -26.67 43.16
CA GLY A 120 -16.68 -28.13 43.23
C GLY A 120 -15.29 -28.62 43.66
N GLY A 121 -14.29 -27.72 43.70
CA GLY A 121 -13.07 -27.90 44.50
C GLY A 121 -11.99 -28.86 43.95
N SER A 122 -12.19 -29.49 42.80
CA SER A 122 -11.22 -30.42 42.18
C SER A 122 -10.47 -29.85 40.98
N LEU A 123 -10.90 -28.70 40.43
CA LEU A 123 -10.35 -28.11 39.21
C LEU A 123 -9.94 -26.64 39.41
N TYR A 124 -8.93 -26.21 38.67
CA TYR A 124 -8.44 -24.84 38.59
C TYR A 124 -8.67 -24.28 37.19
N ARG A 125 -9.17 -23.04 37.11
CA ARG A 125 -9.17 -22.24 35.88
C ARG A 125 -7.89 -21.41 35.85
N VAL A 126 -7.17 -21.51 34.74
CA VAL A 126 -5.91 -20.81 34.51
C VAL A 126 -6.08 -19.85 33.34
N ILE A 127 -5.62 -18.61 33.53
CA ILE A 127 -5.65 -17.54 32.55
C ILE A 127 -4.23 -17.03 32.36
N VAL A 128 -3.81 -16.79 31.12
CA VAL A 128 -2.57 -16.11 30.79
C VAL A 128 -2.93 -14.76 30.18
N PRO A 129 -3.07 -13.69 30.98
CA PRO A 129 -3.69 -12.43 30.53
C PRO A 129 -3.02 -11.79 29.31
N ARG A 130 -1.68 -11.86 29.23
CA ARG A 130 -0.91 -11.26 28.12
C ARG A 130 -1.16 -11.91 26.75
N PHE A 131 -1.60 -13.17 26.74
CA PHE A 131 -1.92 -13.92 25.53
C PHE A 131 -3.41 -14.24 25.43
N ASP A 132 -4.18 -13.87 26.45
CA ASP A 132 -5.61 -14.13 26.58
C ASP A 132 -5.96 -15.62 26.35
N PHE A 133 -5.08 -16.49 26.87
CA PHE A 133 -5.30 -17.92 26.92
C PHE A 133 -6.02 -18.30 28.20
N THR A 134 -7.00 -19.19 28.09
CA THR A 134 -7.70 -19.74 29.24
C THR A 134 -7.87 -21.25 29.08
N PHE A 135 -7.57 -22.00 30.14
CA PHE A 135 -7.77 -23.45 30.20
C PHE A 135 -8.10 -23.91 31.62
N VAL A 136 -8.54 -25.15 31.76
CA VAL A 136 -8.87 -25.77 33.05
C VAL A 136 -7.94 -26.94 33.30
N THR A 137 -7.46 -27.11 34.53
CA THR A 137 -6.54 -28.17 34.94
C THR A 137 -6.92 -28.74 36.31
N GLU A 138 -6.61 -30.01 36.55
CA GLU A 138 -6.78 -30.67 37.86
C GLU A 138 -5.64 -30.32 38.84
N SER A 139 -4.44 -30.02 38.33
CA SER A 139 -3.28 -29.63 39.12
C SER A 139 -2.60 -28.39 38.55
N LEU A 140 -2.11 -27.53 39.44
CA LEU A 140 -1.30 -26.37 39.09
C LEU A 140 0.15 -26.75 38.71
N ASP A 141 0.59 -27.98 38.98
CA ASP A 141 1.96 -28.42 38.70
C ASP A 141 2.23 -28.55 37.19
N THR A 142 1.21 -28.89 36.39
CA THR A 142 1.31 -29.10 34.93
C THR A 142 1.04 -27.84 34.10
N VAL A 143 0.64 -26.76 34.76
CA VAL A 143 0.33 -25.47 34.13
C VAL A 143 1.54 -24.91 33.40
N ALA A 144 2.73 -25.12 33.96
CA ALA A 144 3.96 -24.59 33.42
C ALA A 144 4.25 -25.07 31.99
N ASP A 145 4.15 -26.37 31.78
CA ASP A 145 4.43 -26.99 30.48
C ASP A 145 3.33 -26.66 29.45
N THR A 146 2.10 -26.48 29.91
CA THR A 146 0.95 -26.10 29.08
C THR A 146 1.10 -24.67 28.57
N ILE A 147 1.42 -23.72 29.47
CA ILE A 147 1.71 -22.32 29.11
C ILE A 147 2.91 -22.26 28.15
N ARG A 148 3.98 -23.02 28.40
CA ARG A 148 5.15 -23.07 27.51
C ARG A 148 4.75 -23.48 26.09
N SER A 149 3.94 -24.51 25.94
CA SER A 149 3.50 -25.03 24.64
C SER A 149 2.61 -24.02 23.89
N LEU A 150 1.67 -23.38 24.59
CA LEU A 150 0.77 -22.37 24.01
C LEU A 150 1.51 -21.11 23.57
N VAL A 151 2.42 -20.62 24.41
CA VAL A 151 3.24 -19.44 24.12
C VAL A 151 4.19 -19.72 22.97
N PHE A 152 4.80 -20.91 22.93
CA PHE A 152 5.64 -21.31 21.82
C PHE A 152 4.86 -21.29 20.50
N ALA A 153 3.67 -21.91 20.45
CA ALA A 153 2.82 -21.92 19.25
C ALA A 153 2.41 -20.51 18.80
N ALA A 154 2.15 -19.61 19.74
CA ALA A 154 1.72 -18.24 19.44
C ALA A 154 2.83 -17.32 18.93
N LEU A 155 4.07 -17.58 19.32
CA LEU A 155 5.24 -16.75 18.96
C LEU A 155 6.02 -17.29 17.75
N VAL A 156 5.50 -18.32 17.07
CA VAL A 156 6.12 -18.85 15.83
C VAL A 156 6.02 -17.81 14.71
N GLY A 157 7.16 -17.30 14.25
CA GLY A 157 7.25 -16.38 13.11
C GLY A 157 7.27 -14.88 13.45
N ASP A 158 7.22 -14.53 14.74
CA ASP A 158 7.23 -13.15 15.20
C ASP A 158 8.63 -12.50 15.18
N SER A 159 8.69 -11.17 15.06
CA SER A 159 9.95 -10.44 15.03
C SER A 159 10.63 -10.40 16.40
N PRO A 160 11.97 -10.54 16.53
CA PRO A 160 12.66 -10.53 17.83
C PRO A 160 12.48 -9.24 18.65
N ALA A 161 12.04 -8.15 18.04
CA ALA A 161 11.80 -6.86 18.69
C ALA A 161 10.56 -6.87 19.61
N SER A 162 9.52 -7.65 19.29
CA SER A 162 8.30 -7.76 20.11
C SER A 162 8.53 -8.50 21.44
N LEU A 163 9.65 -9.20 21.59
CA LEU A 163 9.99 -10.01 22.76
C LEU A 163 10.71 -9.21 23.87
N TYR A 164 11.12 -7.96 23.62
CA TYR A 164 11.91 -7.18 24.58
C TYR A 164 11.14 -6.85 25.87
N ASP A 165 9.82 -6.62 25.82
CA ASP A 165 9.00 -6.32 26.99
C ASP A 165 8.55 -7.57 27.77
N LEU A 166 8.63 -8.74 27.16
CA LEU A 166 8.43 -10.03 27.83
C LEU A 166 9.66 -10.45 28.68
N ARG A 167 10.81 -9.79 28.49
CA ARG A 167 12.06 -10.04 29.24
C ARG A 167 12.18 -9.23 30.53
N ARG A 168 11.47 -8.11 30.66
CA ARG A 168 11.59 -7.21 31.81
C ARG A 168 10.68 -7.69 32.94
N GLU A 169 11.13 -7.56 34.18
CA GLU A 169 10.21 -7.65 35.32
C GLU A 169 9.24 -6.46 35.24
N VAL A 170 7.96 -6.76 35.19
CA VAL A 170 6.89 -5.77 35.10
C VAL A 170 6.00 -5.97 36.31
N GLU A 171 5.58 -4.88 36.96
CA GLU A 171 4.66 -4.95 38.08
C GLU A 171 3.27 -5.34 37.54
N GLU A 172 2.76 -6.48 38.00
CA GLU A 172 1.48 -7.06 37.56
C GLU A 172 0.58 -7.30 38.78
N GLN A 173 -0.70 -6.97 38.65
CA GLN A 173 -1.69 -7.23 39.70
C GLN A 173 -3.08 -7.48 39.10
N ILE A 174 -3.91 -8.23 39.81
CA ILE A 174 -5.33 -8.41 39.47
C ILE A 174 -6.15 -7.71 40.54
N VAL A 175 -7.04 -6.82 40.11
CA VAL A 175 -7.94 -6.11 41.03
C VAL A 175 -9.38 -6.50 40.78
N GLU A 176 -10.13 -6.65 41.88
CA GLU A 176 -11.58 -6.66 41.83
C GLU A 176 -12.05 -5.24 41.51
N TRP A 177 -12.81 -5.09 40.43
CA TRP A 177 -13.31 -3.81 39.99
C TRP A 177 -14.83 -3.84 39.84
N LYS A 178 -15.48 -2.87 40.48
CA LYS A 178 -16.90 -2.58 40.33
C LYS A 178 -17.00 -1.19 39.72
N PRO A 179 -17.49 -1.05 38.48
CA PRO A 179 -17.75 0.27 37.94
C PRO A 179 -18.74 0.97 38.87
N ILE A 180 -18.29 2.05 39.54
CA ILE A 180 -19.19 2.93 40.27
C ILE A 180 -20.13 3.54 39.24
N ASP A 181 -21.44 3.56 39.50
CA ASP A 181 -22.48 4.14 38.65
C ASP A 181 -22.05 5.52 38.13
N ALA A 182 -21.45 5.55 36.93
CA ALA A 182 -21.00 6.76 36.27
C ALA A 182 -22.05 7.09 35.22
N PRO A 183 -22.83 8.17 35.38
CA PRO A 183 -23.88 8.49 34.43
C PRO A 183 -23.26 8.88 33.09
N VAL A 184 -23.71 8.23 32.02
CA VAL A 184 -23.55 8.70 30.64
C VAL A 184 -24.33 9.99 30.51
N THR A 185 -23.70 11.12 30.82
CA THR A 185 -24.24 12.44 30.50
C THR A 185 -23.63 12.91 29.21
N GLY A 186 -24.41 12.81 28.14
CA GLY A 186 -24.19 13.55 26.91
C GLY A 186 -24.22 15.04 27.23
N ARG A 187 -23.03 15.65 27.35
CA ARG A 187 -22.92 17.10 27.42
C ARG A 187 -22.97 17.65 26.00
N LYS A 188 -24.08 18.29 25.66
CA LYS A 188 -24.11 19.33 24.61
C LYS A 188 -23.05 20.37 25.00
N ARG A 189 -21.99 20.50 24.18
CA ARG A 189 -20.86 21.40 24.45
C ARG A 189 -20.99 22.69 23.63
N ASP A 190 -20.82 23.81 24.31
CA ASP A 190 -20.75 25.15 23.72
C ASP A 190 -19.42 25.38 22.99
N GLU A 191 -19.48 26.14 21.89
CA GLU A 191 -18.49 26.29 20.82
C GLU A 191 -17.24 27.18 21.13
N ALA A 192 -16.86 27.38 22.40
CA ALA A 192 -15.93 28.49 22.72
C ALA A 192 -14.43 28.13 22.84
N GLU A 193 -14.04 26.86 23.05
CA GLU A 193 -12.61 26.47 23.10
C GLU A 193 -12.33 25.21 22.26
N PRO A 194 -11.20 25.16 21.53
CA PRO A 194 -10.82 23.95 20.80
C PRO A 194 -10.57 22.81 21.78
N THR A 195 -11.43 21.79 21.74
CA THR A 195 -11.25 20.56 22.51
C THR A 195 -9.86 19.98 22.25
N PRO A 196 -9.10 19.57 23.29
CA PRO A 196 -7.87 18.81 23.12
C PRO A 196 -8.18 17.52 22.35
N ALA A 197 -7.41 17.24 21.31
CA ALA A 197 -7.56 16.03 20.50
C ALA A 197 -6.24 15.23 20.53
N PRO A 198 -5.87 14.66 21.70
CA PRO A 198 -4.55 14.09 21.93
C PRO A 198 -4.23 12.92 20.99
N THR A 199 -5.24 12.14 20.60
CA THR A 199 -5.04 11.03 19.66
C THR A 199 -4.73 11.56 18.28
N LEU A 200 -5.53 12.52 17.79
CA LEU A 200 -5.29 13.16 16.50
C LEU A 200 -3.96 13.92 16.48
N GLU A 201 -3.60 14.64 17.53
CA GLU A 201 -2.31 15.34 17.63
C GLU A 201 -1.11 14.39 17.58
N ALA A 202 -1.28 13.14 18.02
CA ALA A 202 -0.23 12.12 17.96
C ALA A 202 -0.06 11.49 16.56
N VAL A 203 -1.13 11.40 15.75
CA VAL A 203 -1.11 10.63 14.48
C VAL A 203 -1.59 11.39 13.24
N ALA A 204 -1.93 12.65 13.38
CA ALA A 204 -2.43 13.50 12.32
C ALA A 204 -1.85 14.91 12.41
N GLU A 205 -1.88 15.62 11.28
CA GLU A 205 -1.43 17.01 11.17
C GLU A 205 -2.62 17.91 10.81
N ASP A 206 -2.81 19.01 11.53
CA ASP A 206 -3.84 20.00 11.19
C ASP A 206 -3.40 20.86 10.00
N LEU A 207 -3.90 20.54 8.81
CA LEU A 207 -3.57 21.26 7.57
C LEU A 207 -4.03 22.72 7.58
N VAL A 208 -5.07 23.07 8.35
CA VAL A 208 -5.53 24.46 8.50
C VAL A 208 -4.54 25.24 9.38
N ALA A 209 -4.01 24.63 10.43
CA ALA A 209 -2.94 25.22 11.23
C ALA A 209 -1.63 25.39 10.43
N VAL A 210 -1.26 24.39 9.62
CA VAL A 210 -0.11 24.47 8.71
C VAL A 210 -0.28 25.58 7.67
N ALA A 211 -1.50 25.73 7.12
CA ALA A 211 -1.84 26.83 6.23
C ALA A 211 -1.74 28.19 6.92
N ARG A 212 -2.22 28.30 8.17
CA ARG A 212 -2.13 29.53 8.98
C ARG A 212 -0.69 29.95 9.24
N ALA A 213 0.20 28.98 9.44
CA ALA A 213 1.64 29.22 9.61
C ALA A 213 2.37 29.53 8.28
N ASN A 214 1.63 29.65 7.17
CA ASN A 214 2.16 29.84 5.82
C ASN A 214 3.20 28.76 5.39
N ARG A 215 3.11 27.57 6.00
CA ARG A 215 3.97 26.41 5.71
C ARG A 215 3.36 25.45 4.70
N LEU A 216 2.06 25.58 4.43
CA LEU A 216 1.39 24.78 3.42
C LEU A 216 1.78 25.27 2.02
N THR A 217 2.36 24.39 1.20
CA THR A 217 2.79 24.70 -0.17
C THR A 217 1.70 25.44 -0.95
N HIS A 218 2.01 26.62 -1.51
CA HIS A 218 1.01 27.33 -2.32
C HIS A 218 0.71 26.54 -3.59
N THR A 219 -0.59 26.38 -3.87
CA THR A 219 -1.09 25.80 -5.11
C THR A 219 -0.88 26.77 -6.26
N VAL A 220 -0.70 26.25 -7.48
CA VAL A 220 -0.51 27.05 -8.70
C VAL A 220 -1.71 26.81 -9.63
N GLY A 221 -2.14 27.87 -10.31
CA GLY A 221 -3.21 27.84 -11.30
C GLY A 221 -4.62 27.72 -10.72
N VAL A 222 -5.58 27.61 -11.64
CA VAL A 222 -7.01 27.47 -11.35
C VAL A 222 -7.44 26.07 -11.74
N ASP A 223 -8.14 25.41 -10.82
CA ASP A 223 -8.75 24.11 -11.03
C ASP A 223 -10.28 24.25 -10.96
N PRO A 224 -11.02 23.95 -12.04
CA PRO A 224 -12.47 24.07 -12.07
C PRO A 224 -13.18 23.09 -11.13
N THR A 225 -12.55 21.94 -10.80
CA THR A 225 -13.09 20.97 -9.84
C THR A 225 -13.06 21.54 -8.43
N TYR A 226 -12.04 22.35 -8.10
CA TYR A 226 -12.03 23.03 -6.80
C TYR A 226 -13.16 24.05 -6.67
N ASP A 227 -13.52 24.76 -7.73
CA ASP A 227 -14.58 25.77 -7.64
C ASP A 227 -15.93 25.14 -7.26
N GLN A 228 -16.16 23.87 -7.66
CA GLN A 228 -17.30 23.08 -7.19
C GLN A 228 -17.20 22.77 -5.69
N LEU A 229 -16.02 22.38 -5.20
CA LEU A 229 -15.76 22.08 -3.79
C LEU A 229 -15.76 23.33 -2.89
N ALA A 230 -15.42 24.49 -3.43
CA ALA A 230 -15.39 25.75 -2.69
C ALA A 230 -16.77 26.10 -2.13
N THR A 231 -17.86 25.71 -2.82
CA THR A 231 -19.23 25.88 -2.32
C THR A 231 -19.51 25.09 -1.03
N LEU A 232 -18.81 23.97 -0.82
CA LEU A 232 -18.99 23.10 0.34
C LEU A 232 -18.39 23.69 1.60
N VAL A 233 -17.31 24.48 1.49
CA VAL A 233 -16.63 25.13 2.62
C VAL A 233 -17.64 25.83 3.54
N ASN A 234 -18.61 26.52 2.94
CA ASN A 234 -19.63 27.29 3.68
C ASN A 234 -20.74 26.46 4.34
N GLN A 235 -20.79 25.13 4.11
CA GLN A 235 -21.84 24.29 4.66
C GLN A 235 -21.62 24.00 6.16
N PRO A 236 -22.70 23.94 6.98
CA PRO A 236 -22.60 23.70 8.41
C PRO A 236 -22.03 22.31 8.72
N LYS A 237 -22.38 21.30 7.91
CA LYS A 237 -21.82 19.95 7.93
C LYS A 237 -21.32 19.62 6.53
N LEU A 238 -20.07 19.18 6.42
CA LEU A 238 -19.52 18.74 5.15
C LEU A 238 -19.93 17.29 4.87
N PRO A 239 -20.25 16.94 3.61
CA PRO A 239 -20.35 15.54 3.24
C PRO A 239 -18.94 14.91 3.24
N SER A 240 -18.87 13.62 3.51
CA SER A 240 -17.64 12.86 3.26
C SER A 240 -17.36 12.81 1.76
N LEU A 241 -16.11 13.03 1.36
CA LEU A 241 -15.70 13.19 -0.04
C LEU A 241 -14.75 12.08 -0.48
N LEU A 242 -14.92 11.62 -1.72
CA LEU A 242 -13.97 10.76 -2.40
C LEU A 242 -13.47 11.42 -3.68
N LEU A 243 -12.20 11.83 -3.69
CA LEU A 243 -11.53 12.38 -4.86
C LEU A 243 -11.06 11.24 -5.76
N VAL A 244 -11.64 11.11 -6.94
CA VAL A 244 -11.37 10.00 -7.87
C VAL A 244 -10.65 10.52 -9.10
N GLY A 245 -9.48 9.97 -9.42
CA GLY A 245 -8.74 10.37 -10.62
C GLY A 245 -7.40 9.66 -10.75
N PRO A 246 -6.70 9.77 -11.89
CA PRO A 246 -5.41 9.13 -12.07
C PRO A 246 -4.35 9.69 -11.12
N ARG A 247 -3.28 8.94 -10.88
CA ARG A 247 -2.16 9.39 -10.04
C ARG A 247 -1.46 10.58 -10.71
N GLY A 248 -1.20 11.65 -9.96
CA GLY A 248 -0.55 12.86 -10.48
C GLY A 248 -1.50 13.94 -11.02
N CYS A 249 -2.83 13.73 -11.06
CA CYS A 249 -3.76 14.76 -11.54
C CYS A 249 -3.99 15.94 -10.59
N GLY A 250 -3.49 15.88 -9.34
CA GLY A 250 -3.57 16.99 -8.39
C GLY A 250 -4.63 16.84 -7.28
N LYS A 251 -5.16 15.63 -7.04
CA LYS A 251 -6.09 15.35 -5.92
C LYS A 251 -5.62 15.92 -4.56
N SER A 252 -4.38 15.64 -4.16
CA SER A 252 -3.83 16.17 -2.90
C SER A 252 -3.64 17.69 -2.92
N THR A 253 -3.43 18.29 -4.09
CA THR A 253 -3.40 19.75 -4.28
C THR A 253 -4.77 20.37 -4.02
N ILE A 254 -5.85 19.71 -4.44
CA ILE A 254 -7.23 20.12 -4.15
C ILE A 254 -7.49 20.09 -2.64
N VAL A 255 -7.05 19.06 -1.93
CA VAL A 255 -7.17 18.98 -0.46
C VAL A 255 -6.43 20.12 0.24
N ARG A 256 -5.21 20.47 -0.21
CA ARG A 256 -4.46 21.62 0.32
C ARG A 256 -5.17 22.96 0.04
N ARG A 257 -5.75 23.12 -1.15
CA ARG A 257 -6.57 24.30 -1.49
C ARG A 257 -7.85 24.34 -0.63
N PHE A 258 -8.41 23.19 -0.29
CA PHE A 258 -9.57 23.07 0.60
C PHE A 258 -9.21 23.51 2.03
N ALA A 259 -8.06 23.09 2.56
CA ALA A 259 -7.55 23.54 3.85
C ALA A 259 -7.42 25.08 3.93
N ARG A 260 -6.95 25.73 2.86
CA ARG A 260 -6.88 27.19 2.76
C ARG A 260 -8.27 27.83 2.71
N GLY A 261 -9.21 27.26 1.96
CA GLY A 261 -10.60 27.72 1.94
C GLY A 261 -11.25 27.69 3.33
N LEU A 262 -11.01 26.64 4.11
CA LEU A 262 -11.44 26.55 5.51
C LEU A 262 -10.80 27.63 6.39
N LEU A 263 -9.52 27.93 6.19
CA LEU A 263 -8.83 29.02 6.89
C LEU A 263 -9.47 30.38 6.59
N ASP A 264 -9.80 30.66 5.33
CA ASP A 264 -10.39 31.93 4.92
C ASP A 264 -11.81 32.10 5.48
N GLN A 265 -12.61 31.03 5.50
CA GLN A 265 -13.93 31.03 6.17
C GLN A 265 -13.82 31.31 7.67
N SER A 266 -12.81 30.74 8.35
CA SER A 266 -12.61 30.94 9.79
C SER A 266 -12.31 32.41 10.16
N ARG A 267 -11.89 33.23 9.19
CA ARG A 267 -11.65 34.68 9.35
C ARG A 267 -12.91 35.54 9.13
N GLY A 268 -14.01 34.96 8.62
CA GLY A 268 -15.27 35.67 8.34
C GLY A 268 -16.15 35.94 9.57
N ARG A 269 -17.15 36.82 9.42
CA ARG A 269 -18.05 37.32 10.48
C ARG A 269 -18.88 36.23 11.22
N ALA A 270 -19.00 35.04 10.66
CA ALA A 270 -19.70 33.88 11.23
C ALA A 270 -18.75 32.71 11.56
N GLY A 271 -17.44 32.97 11.64
CA GLY A 271 -16.35 32.01 11.49
C GLY A 271 -16.36 30.80 12.42
N ARG A 272 -17.06 29.74 12.01
CA ARG A 272 -16.97 28.41 12.60
C ARG A 272 -15.56 27.85 12.32
N ARG A 273 -14.81 27.55 13.38
CA ARG A 273 -13.44 27.01 13.26
C ARG A 273 -13.53 25.51 12.95
N ARG A 274 -13.30 25.16 11.69
CA ARG A 274 -13.20 23.77 11.22
C ARG A 274 -11.74 23.42 10.96
N ARG A 275 -11.27 22.30 11.51
CA ARG A 275 -9.93 21.74 11.25
C ARG A 275 -10.00 20.66 10.17
N LEU A 276 -8.86 20.45 9.50
CA LEU A 276 -8.66 19.38 8.53
C LEU A 276 -7.46 18.55 8.97
N TRP A 277 -7.73 17.42 9.59
CA TRP A 277 -6.72 16.50 10.12
C TRP A 277 -6.23 15.56 9.03
N SER A 278 -4.93 15.62 8.70
CA SER A 278 -4.30 14.74 7.71
C SER A 278 -3.58 13.58 8.38
N THR A 279 -3.99 12.37 8.07
CA THR A 279 -3.40 11.12 8.54
C THR A 279 -3.22 10.12 7.38
N SER A 280 -2.58 8.98 7.65
CA SER A 280 -2.46 7.85 6.73
C SER A 280 -2.61 6.55 7.52
N ALA A 281 -2.86 5.43 6.83
CA ALA A 281 -2.92 4.11 7.48
C ALA A 281 -1.63 3.83 8.29
N ASP A 282 -0.47 4.15 7.72
CA ASP A 282 0.83 3.97 8.37
C ASP A 282 0.97 4.83 9.65
N ARG A 283 0.50 6.08 9.64
CA ARG A 283 0.52 6.95 10.84
C ARG A 283 -0.42 6.43 11.93
N ILE A 284 -1.59 5.90 11.55
CA ILE A 284 -2.54 5.31 12.49
C ILE A 284 -1.92 4.05 13.14
N VAL A 285 -1.16 3.25 12.41
CA VAL A 285 -0.53 2.03 12.95
C VAL A 285 0.83 2.31 13.61
N ALA A 286 1.45 3.46 13.35
CA ALA A 286 2.77 3.80 13.86
C ALA A 286 2.85 3.74 15.40
N GLY A 287 3.90 3.08 15.92
CA GLY A 287 4.13 2.92 17.35
C GLY A 287 3.22 1.89 18.04
N MET A 288 2.39 1.16 17.29
CA MET A 288 1.53 0.12 17.85
C MET A 288 2.24 -1.24 17.83
N ILE A 289 2.67 -1.68 19.00
CA ILE A 289 3.45 -2.93 19.19
C ILE A 289 2.54 -4.09 19.61
N TYR A 290 1.37 -3.81 20.21
CA TYR A 290 0.46 -4.81 20.75
C TYR A 290 -0.84 -4.92 19.96
N LEU A 291 -1.40 -6.14 19.92
CA LEU A 291 -2.69 -6.44 19.29
C LEU A 291 -3.80 -5.60 19.94
N GLY A 292 -4.70 -5.01 19.13
CA GLY A 292 -5.80 -4.19 19.63
C GLY A 292 -5.49 -2.68 19.71
N MET A 293 -4.22 -2.28 19.71
CA MET A 293 -3.83 -0.88 19.92
C MET A 293 -4.26 0.03 18.77
N TRP A 294 -3.95 -0.35 17.53
CA TRP A 294 -4.32 0.45 16.38
C TRP A 294 -5.85 0.51 16.23
N GLN A 295 -6.56 -0.55 16.64
CA GLN A 295 -8.02 -0.57 16.67
C GLN A 295 -8.59 0.41 17.69
N GLN A 296 -8.05 0.42 18.91
CA GLN A 296 -8.43 1.38 19.95
C GLN A 296 -8.17 2.81 19.50
N ARG A 297 -7.02 3.07 18.84
CA ARG A 297 -6.72 4.38 18.27
C ARG A 297 -7.74 4.80 17.20
N CYS A 298 -8.19 3.90 16.33
CA CYS A 298 -9.27 4.19 15.38
C CYS A 298 -10.56 4.60 16.11
N LEU A 299 -10.93 3.89 17.18
CA LEU A 299 -12.10 4.23 17.99
C LEU A 299 -11.95 5.58 18.69
N ASP A 300 -10.76 5.90 19.19
CA ASP A 300 -10.47 7.18 19.83
C ASP A 300 -10.48 8.35 18.84
N ILE A 301 -9.99 8.14 17.62
CA ILE A 301 -10.15 9.11 16.51
C ILE A 301 -11.64 9.36 16.22
N VAL A 302 -12.46 8.30 16.14
CA VAL A 302 -13.91 8.43 15.94
C VAL A 302 -14.53 9.23 17.09
N ARG A 303 -14.17 8.94 18.34
CA ARG A 303 -14.68 9.66 19.52
C ARG A 303 -14.27 11.14 19.54
N GLU A 304 -13.02 11.46 19.20
CA GLU A 304 -12.51 12.83 19.16
C GLU A 304 -13.17 13.66 18.04
N LEU A 305 -13.56 13.02 16.93
CA LEU A 305 -14.21 13.67 15.81
C LEU A 305 -15.75 13.62 15.86
N ASN A 306 -16.33 12.78 16.71
CA ASN A 306 -17.78 12.69 16.85
C ASN A 306 -18.35 14.04 17.35
N ASP A 307 -19.47 14.45 16.75
CA ASP A 307 -20.09 15.78 16.95
C ASP A 307 -19.20 16.99 16.64
N SER A 308 -17.98 16.78 16.13
CA SER A 308 -17.12 17.84 15.63
C SER A 308 -17.53 18.24 14.22
N ALA A 309 -17.26 19.50 13.85
CA ALA A 309 -17.35 19.91 12.45
C ALA A 309 -16.06 19.58 11.67
N ASP A 310 -15.06 18.99 12.32
CA ASP A 310 -13.74 18.72 11.78
C ASP A 310 -13.76 17.57 10.77
N VAL A 311 -12.76 17.54 9.89
CA VAL A 311 -12.68 16.59 8.78
C VAL A 311 -11.39 15.79 8.88
N LEU A 312 -11.49 14.48 8.67
CA LEU A 312 -10.34 13.58 8.60
C LEU A 312 -9.97 13.27 7.15
N TYR A 313 -8.80 13.72 6.71
CA TYR A 313 -8.21 13.34 5.43
C TYR A 313 -7.29 12.12 5.61
N VAL A 314 -7.63 11.01 4.96
CA VAL A 314 -6.97 9.69 5.13
C VAL A 314 -6.05 9.32 3.97
N ASP A 315 -5.61 10.30 3.18
CA ASP A 315 -4.83 10.09 1.95
C ASP A 315 -5.54 9.12 0.99
N ARG A 316 -5.07 7.88 0.84
CA ARG A 316 -5.64 6.91 -0.10
C ARG A 316 -6.66 5.98 0.56
N LEU A 317 -7.86 5.90 -0.02
CA LEU A 317 -8.93 5.01 0.45
C LEU A 317 -8.50 3.53 0.47
N ALA A 318 -7.76 3.11 -0.56
CA ALA A 318 -7.31 1.73 -0.69
C ALA A 318 -6.41 1.28 0.47
N ASP A 319 -5.65 2.20 1.07
CA ASP A 319 -4.66 1.87 2.10
C ASP A 319 -5.35 1.57 3.45
N ILE A 320 -6.42 2.29 3.79
CA ILE A 320 -7.22 1.99 5.01
C ILE A 320 -8.11 0.74 4.86
N MET A 321 -8.33 0.28 3.64
CA MET A 321 -9.12 -0.92 3.32
C MET A 321 -8.29 -2.21 3.34
N GLN A 322 -6.97 -2.11 3.44
CA GLN A 322 -6.12 -3.28 3.52
C GLN A 322 -6.30 -3.98 4.86
N PRO A 323 -6.41 -5.32 4.88
CA PRO A 323 -6.42 -6.05 6.13
C PRO A 323 -5.05 -5.93 6.80
N ALA A 324 -5.04 -5.71 8.11
CA ALA A 324 -3.87 -5.82 8.95
C ALA A 324 -3.54 -7.31 9.21
N SER A 325 -2.51 -7.58 10.01
CA SER A 325 -2.04 -8.94 10.32
C SER A 325 -3.10 -9.84 10.98
N ASP A 326 -4.10 -9.24 11.62
CA ASP A 326 -5.24 -9.91 12.25
C ASP A 326 -6.44 -10.12 11.31
N GLY A 327 -6.34 -9.65 10.06
CA GLY A 327 -7.40 -9.72 9.05
C GLY A 327 -8.39 -8.55 9.07
N ALA A 328 -8.41 -7.71 10.12
CA ALA A 328 -9.28 -6.55 10.21
C ALA A 328 -8.69 -5.35 9.45
N SER A 329 -9.54 -4.45 8.97
CA SER A 329 -9.08 -3.21 8.30
C SER A 329 -9.47 -1.95 9.08
N ILE A 330 -8.73 -0.85 8.87
CA ILE A 330 -9.09 0.46 9.42
C ILE A 330 -10.48 0.89 8.93
N ALA A 331 -10.80 0.60 7.66
CA ALA A 331 -12.09 0.88 7.06
C ALA A 331 -13.26 0.20 7.78
N GLU A 332 -13.09 -1.01 8.31
CA GLU A 332 -14.11 -1.70 9.10
C GLU A 332 -14.40 -1.02 10.44
N LEU A 333 -13.37 -0.41 11.05
CA LEU A 333 -13.50 0.25 12.35
C LEU A 333 -14.10 1.66 12.24
N ILE A 334 -13.66 2.45 11.26
CA ILE A 334 -14.15 3.82 11.10
C ILE A 334 -15.40 3.89 10.21
N GLY A 335 -15.63 2.89 9.38
CA GLY A 335 -16.70 2.85 8.39
C GLY A 335 -18.11 3.11 8.95
N PRO A 336 -18.51 2.44 10.05
CA PRO A 336 -19.82 2.69 10.68
C PRO A 336 -20.03 4.16 11.06
N ALA A 337 -19.00 4.83 11.59
CA ALA A 337 -19.07 6.24 11.96
C ALA A 337 -19.18 7.17 10.73
N VAL A 338 -18.55 6.81 9.62
CA VAL A 338 -18.68 7.54 8.35
C VAL A 338 -20.08 7.38 7.77
N ILE A 339 -20.60 6.16 7.73
CA ILE A 339 -21.95 5.84 7.23
C ILE A 339 -23.02 6.51 8.09
N GLY A 340 -22.86 6.48 9.41
CA GLY A 340 -23.74 7.18 10.36
C GLY A 340 -23.59 8.71 10.36
N GLY A 341 -22.62 9.25 9.61
CA GLY A 341 -22.33 10.68 9.55
C GLY A 341 -21.77 11.26 10.85
N GLN A 342 -21.28 10.43 11.76
CA GLN A 342 -20.55 10.84 12.97
C GLN A 342 -19.13 11.30 12.65
N LEU A 343 -18.53 10.72 11.60
CA LEU A 343 -17.19 11.04 11.12
C LEU A 343 -17.26 11.55 9.67
N THR A 344 -16.71 12.74 9.42
CA THR A 344 -16.57 13.26 8.05
C THR A 344 -15.17 12.98 7.53
N ILE A 345 -15.05 12.27 6.41
CA ILE A 345 -13.75 11.95 5.80
C ILE A 345 -13.55 12.56 4.41
N VAL A 346 -12.29 12.78 4.05
CA VAL A 346 -11.85 13.00 2.67
C VAL A 346 -10.83 11.91 2.33
N ALA A 347 -11.02 11.23 1.21
CA ALA A 347 -10.09 10.23 0.72
C ALA A 347 -9.83 10.39 -0.78
N GLU A 348 -8.74 9.80 -1.25
CA GLU A 348 -8.34 9.76 -2.65
C GLU A 348 -8.33 8.33 -3.17
N CYS A 349 -8.69 8.14 -4.44
CA CYS A 349 -8.44 6.88 -5.15
C CYS A 349 -8.32 7.10 -6.67
N ASP A 350 -7.92 6.07 -7.40
CA ASP A 350 -8.11 5.98 -8.85
C ASP A 350 -9.40 5.21 -9.22
N GLU A 351 -9.73 5.16 -10.52
CA GLU A 351 -10.98 4.54 -10.98
C GLU A 351 -11.00 3.01 -10.76
N ILE A 352 -9.83 2.37 -10.79
CA ILE A 352 -9.71 0.92 -10.55
C ILE A 352 -9.89 0.62 -9.06
N GLU A 353 -9.24 1.42 -8.21
CA GLU A 353 -9.41 1.39 -6.76
C GLU A 353 -10.87 1.65 -6.36
N LEU A 354 -11.58 2.57 -7.02
CA LEU A 354 -13.01 2.82 -6.78
C LEU A 354 -13.88 1.59 -7.04
N VAL A 355 -13.67 0.90 -8.17
CA VAL A 355 -14.44 -0.31 -8.51
C VAL A 355 -14.23 -1.39 -7.44
N ARG A 356 -12.98 -1.60 -7.03
CA ARG A 356 -12.65 -2.55 -5.94
C ARG A 356 -13.24 -2.13 -4.61
N ALA A 357 -13.19 -0.84 -4.30
CA ALA A 357 -13.74 -0.32 -3.07
C ALA A 357 -15.25 -0.56 -2.97
N ARG A 358 -15.97 -0.34 -4.08
CA ARG A 358 -17.41 -0.60 -4.18
C ARG A 358 -17.74 -2.09 -4.06
N GLN A 359 -16.89 -2.98 -4.56
CA GLN A 359 -17.06 -4.43 -4.41
C GLN A 359 -16.86 -4.89 -2.95
N LYS A 360 -15.89 -4.32 -2.24
CA LYS A 360 -15.53 -4.76 -0.88
C LYS A 360 -16.34 -4.08 0.23
N TYR A 361 -16.55 -2.76 0.15
CA TYR A 361 -17.28 -1.96 1.15
C TYR A 361 -18.33 -1.05 0.47
N PRO A 362 -19.40 -1.60 -0.12
CA PRO A 362 -20.39 -0.83 -0.87
C PRO A 362 -21.03 0.30 -0.04
N ALA A 363 -21.46 0.00 1.20
CA ALA A 363 -22.11 0.98 2.08
C ALA A 363 -21.20 2.16 2.44
N LEU A 364 -19.91 1.92 2.65
CA LEU A 364 -18.94 2.99 2.90
C LEU A 364 -18.80 3.88 1.66
N VAL A 365 -18.61 3.29 0.48
CA VAL A 365 -18.45 4.05 -0.77
C VAL A 365 -19.70 4.86 -1.11
N ASP A 366 -20.89 4.31 -0.87
CA ASP A 366 -22.16 5.01 -1.12
C ASP A 366 -22.40 6.18 -0.15
N ALA A 367 -21.79 6.15 1.03
CA ALA A 367 -21.78 7.29 1.96
C ALA A 367 -20.84 8.42 1.54
N LEU A 368 -19.95 8.19 0.56
CA LEU A 368 -18.99 9.19 0.06
C LEU A 368 -19.52 9.89 -1.19
N ARG A 369 -19.45 11.23 -1.20
CA ARG A 369 -19.69 12.01 -2.42
C ARG A 369 -18.47 11.92 -3.33
N ILE A 370 -18.66 11.29 -4.49
CA ILE A 370 -17.62 11.13 -5.50
C ILE A 370 -17.40 12.45 -6.25
N VAL A 371 -16.14 12.90 -6.29
CA VAL A 371 -15.69 14.07 -7.06
C VAL A 371 -14.56 13.62 -7.97
N ARG A 372 -14.80 13.67 -9.29
CA ARG A 372 -13.82 13.22 -10.28
C ARG A 372 -12.85 14.33 -10.64
N VAL A 373 -11.56 14.03 -10.59
CA VAL A 373 -10.45 14.94 -10.91
C VAL A 373 -9.76 14.41 -12.17
N ALA A 374 -10.05 15.05 -13.31
CA ALA A 374 -9.49 14.67 -14.59
C ALA A 374 -7.99 15.03 -14.68
N GLU A 375 -7.27 14.34 -15.58
CA GLU A 375 -5.91 14.72 -15.96
C GLU A 375 -5.91 16.10 -16.64
N ALA A 376 -4.92 16.93 -16.31
CA ALA A 376 -4.81 18.26 -16.90
C ALA A 376 -4.51 18.16 -18.40
N THR A 377 -5.18 19.01 -19.19
CA THR A 377 -4.92 19.10 -20.63
C THR A 377 -3.49 19.59 -20.89
N PRO A 378 -2.90 19.33 -22.08
CA PRO A 378 -1.60 19.88 -22.45
C PRO A 378 -1.53 21.41 -22.28
N ALA A 379 -2.57 22.13 -22.71
CA ALA A 379 -2.64 23.58 -22.60
C ALA A 379 -2.66 24.06 -21.13
N LEU A 380 -3.50 23.44 -20.29
CA LEU A 380 -3.53 23.75 -18.87
C LEU A 380 -2.20 23.43 -18.19
N THR A 381 -1.58 22.31 -18.54
CA THR A 381 -0.28 21.90 -18.02
C THR A 381 0.78 22.93 -18.34
N ILE A 382 0.89 23.37 -19.60
CA ILE A 382 1.86 24.40 -20.03
C ILE A 382 1.66 25.70 -19.23
N ALA A 383 0.41 26.13 -19.04
CA ALA A 383 0.09 27.32 -18.25
C ALA A 383 0.51 27.23 -16.77
N LEU A 384 0.66 26.02 -16.23
CA LEU A 384 1.12 25.80 -14.85
C LEU A 384 2.65 25.82 -14.71
N LEU A 385 3.40 25.56 -15.79
CA LEU A 385 4.85 25.35 -15.71
C LEU A 385 5.62 26.61 -15.36
N GLU A 386 5.28 27.73 -16.01
CA GLU A 386 5.94 29.01 -15.77
C GLU A 386 5.77 29.49 -14.31
N PRO A 387 4.55 29.66 -13.77
CA PRO A 387 4.38 30.11 -12.39
C PRO A 387 4.89 29.10 -11.36
N TYR A 388 4.98 27.81 -11.70
CA TYR A 388 5.60 26.81 -10.83
C TYR A 388 7.13 26.90 -10.86
N GLY A 389 7.74 26.95 -12.04
CA GLY A 389 9.19 27.00 -12.23
C GLY A 389 9.84 28.26 -11.65
N GLN A 390 9.13 29.40 -11.68
CA GLN A 390 9.57 30.65 -11.04
C GLN A 390 9.67 30.57 -9.51
N ARG A 391 9.00 29.60 -8.87
CA ARG A 391 8.96 29.44 -7.41
C ARG A 391 10.04 28.49 -6.88
N LEU A 392 10.71 27.77 -7.77
CA LEU A 392 11.82 26.91 -7.40
C LEU A 392 13.09 27.73 -7.15
N ASP A 393 13.99 27.17 -6.34
CA ASP A 393 15.32 27.72 -6.13
C ASP A 393 16.36 26.61 -6.43
N PRO A 394 17.10 26.69 -7.55
CA PRO A 394 17.06 27.76 -8.56
C PRO A 394 15.79 27.73 -9.43
N ALA A 395 15.34 28.90 -9.87
CA ALA A 395 14.19 29.02 -10.77
C ALA A 395 14.44 28.36 -12.13
N VAL A 396 13.39 27.79 -12.71
CA VAL A 396 13.39 27.14 -14.02
C VAL A 396 12.47 27.90 -14.97
N THR A 397 13.01 28.32 -16.11
CA THR A 397 12.27 29.01 -17.16
C THR A 397 12.33 28.21 -18.45
N LEU A 398 11.16 27.96 -19.05
CA LEU A 398 11.00 27.15 -20.26
C LEU A 398 10.50 28.05 -21.38
N SER A 399 11.02 27.88 -22.60
CA SER A 399 10.42 28.53 -23.77
C SER A 399 9.08 27.89 -24.09
N HIS A 400 8.23 28.60 -24.84
CA HIS A 400 6.95 28.07 -25.27
C HIS A 400 7.11 26.71 -25.99
N ASP A 401 8.08 26.64 -26.91
CA ASP A 401 8.40 25.42 -27.63
C ASP A 401 9.03 24.35 -26.73
N GLY A 402 9.87 24.75 -25.77
CA GLY A 402 10.44 23.85 -24.77
C GLY A 402 9.38 23.22 -23.87
N ALA A 403 8.43 24.00 -23.38
CA ALA A 403 7.30 23.55 -22.59
C ALA A 403 6.39 22.59 -23.37
N ARG A 404 6.06 22.93 -24.62
CA ARG A 404 5.30 22.05 -25.52
C ARG A 404 6.03 20.72 -25.73
N ARG A 405 7.32 20.79 -26.05
CA ARG A 405 8.17 19.61 -26.26
C ARG A 405 8.22 18.72 -25.02
N MET A 406 8.33 19.32 -23.85
CA MET A 406 8.33 18.63 -22.56
C MET A 406 7.04 17.83 -22.36
N VAL A 407 5.88 18.44 -22.63
CA VAL A 407 4.57 17.78 -22.52
C VAL A 407 4.44 16.66 -23.55
N GLU A 408 4.91 16.86 -24.79
CA GLU A 408 4.93 15.80 -25.81
C GLU A 408 5.75 14.58 -25.35
N LEU A 409 6.98 14.79 -24.86
CA LEU A 409 7.86 13.73 -24.38
C LEU A 409 7.26 12.98 -23.17
N LEU A 410 6.75 13.72 -22.18
CA LEU A 410 6.12 13.13 -21.00
C LEU A 410 4.81 12.40 -21.32
N GLY A 411 4.06 12.88 -22.31
CA GLY A 411 2.86 12.21 -22.81
C GLY A 411 3.21 10.89 -23.49
N ALA A 412 4.25 10.91 -24.33
CA ALA A 412 4.68 9.74 -25.09
C ALA A 412 5.34 8.67 -24.22
N PHE A 413 6.24 9.04 -23.31
CA PHE A 413 7.15 8.11 -22.62
C PHE A 413 6.90 7.93 -21.12
N ARG A 414 6.05 8.75 -20.48
CA ARG A 414 5.67 8.62 -19.06
C ARG A 414 4.16 8.47 -18.91
N ARG A 415 3.66 7.32 -19.32
CA ARG A 415 2.21 6.99 -19.35
C ARG A 415 1.67 6.58 -17.96
N ASP A 416 2.55 6.18 -17.06
CA ASP A 416 2.27 5.67 -15.70
C ASP A 416 1.67 6.71 -14.73
N THR A 417 1.94 7.99 -15.01
CA THR A 417 1.51 9.11 -14.18
C THR A 417 0.81 10.16 -15.05
N ALA A 418 -0.21 10.81 -14.51
CA ALA A 418 -0.98 11.85 -15.19
C ALA A 418 -0.34 13.24 -15.08
N PHE A 419 -0.71 14.12 -16.02
CA PHE A 419 -0.52 15.56 -15.90
C PHE A 419 -1.48 16.19 -14.86
N PRO A 420 -1.06 17.28 -14.18
CA PRO A 420 0.20 17.99 -14.37
C PRO A 420 1.38 17.39 -13.58
N GLY A 421 1.15 16.43 -12.69
CA GLY A 421 2.13 15.93 -11.73
C GLY A 421 3.46 15.50 -12.34
N LYS A 422 3.45 14.71 -13.43
CA LYS A 422 4.69 14.29 -14.11
C LYS A 422 5.48 15.44 -14.74
N ALA A 423 4.80 16.51 -15.15
CA ALA A 423 5.46 17.69 -15.70
C ALA A 423 6.11 18.53 -14.60
N LEU A 424 5.41 18.74 -13.49
CA LEU A 424 5.96 19.46 -12.33
C LEU A 424 7.15 18.71 -11.73
N ALA A 425 7.06 17.39 -11.59
CA ALA A 425 8.17 16.56 -11.13
C ALA A 425 9.40 16.64 -12.05
N PHE A 426 9.19 16.77 -13.37
CA PHE A 426 10.28 16.97 -14.30
C PHE A 426 10.88 18.38 -14.19
N VAL A 427 10.07 19.42 -13.92
CA VAL A 427 10.56 20.77 -13.63
C VAL A 427 11.35 20.80 -12.31
N ASP A 428 10.92 20.07 -11.28
CA ASP A 428 11.70 19.88 -10.05
C ASP A 428 13.06 19.26 -10.36
N TYR A 429 13.09 18.19 -11.16
CA TYR A 429 14.34 17.60 -11.63
C TYR A 429 15.23 18.61 -12.36
N LEU A 430 14.67 19.44 -13.25
CA LEU A 430 15.43 20.48 -13.95
C LEU A 430 16.08 21.48 -12.99
N SER A 431 15.42 21.83 -11.88
CA SER A 431 15.98 22.73 -10.86
C SER A 431 17.19 22.13 -10.11
N THR A 432 17.27 20.80 -10.01
CA THR A 432 18.39 20.12 -9.34
C THR A 432 19.65 19.98 -10.22
N ARG A 433 19.55 20.29 -11.52
CA ARG A 433 20.66 20.12 -12.46
C ARG A 433 21.68 21.25 -12.30
N PRO A 434 22.99 20.96 -12.39
CA PRO A 434 24.00 22.01 -12.49
C PRO A 434 23.73 22.84 -13.75
N LYS A 435 23.70 24.17 -13.61
CA LYS A 435 23.48 25.10 -14.72
C LYS A 435 24.64 24.97 -15.72
N SER A 436 24.43 24.24 -16.80
CA SER A 436 25.39 24.13 -17.91
C SER A 436 25.40 25.42 -18.73
N GLY A 437 25.92 26.52 -18.19
CA GLY A 437 26.17 27.77 -18.91
C GLY A 437 24.91 28.58 -19.29
N THR A 438 24.92 29.85 -18.88
CA THR A 438 23.84 30.87 -19.02
C THR A 438 22.51 30.49 -18.38
N GLY A 439 22.03 31.30 -17.44
CA GLY A 439 20.68 31.21 -16.85
C GLY A 439 19.58 31.59 -17.84
N GLY A 440 19.61 30.96 -19.02
CA GLY A 440 18.69 31.19 -20.13
C GLY A 440 17.52 30.23 -20.11
N GLU A 441 16.47 30.66 -20.80
CA GLU A 441 15.26 29.91 -21.09
C GLU A 441 15.57 28.57 -21.79
N LEU A 442 14.98 27.46 -21.31
CA LEU A 442 15.22 26.12 -21.85
C LEU A 442 14.35 25.85 -23.08
N GLY A 443 14.99 25.60 -24.22
CA GLY A 443 14.34 25.26 -25.49
C GLY A 443 14.21 23.75 -25.75
N ILE A 444 13.82 23.41 -26.99
CA ILE A 444 13.55 22.02 -27.43
C ILE A 444 14.74 21.08 -27.18
N THR A 445 15.96 21.51 -27.56
CA THR A 445 17.17 20.68 -27.45
C THR A 445 17.52 20.43 -26.00
N GLN A 446 17.56 21.47 -25.17
CA GLN A 446 17.88 21.33 -23.74
C GLN A 446 16.86 20.45 -23.02
N ILE A 447 15.58 20.56 -23.35
CA ILE A 447 14.52 19.72 -22.77
C ILE A 447 14.64 18.27 -23.22
N THR A 448 14.95 18.03 -24.49
CA THR A 448 15.15 16.67 -25.02
C THR A 448 16.35 16.00 -24.36
N ASP A 449 17.48 16.71 -24.23
CA ASP A 449 18.68 16.20 -23.56
C ASP A 449 18.44 15.96 -22.07
N ALA A 450 17.71 16.87 -21.41
CA ALA A 450 17.39 16.70 -20.02
C ALA A 450 16.45 15.51 -19.79
N PHE A 451 15.48 15.31 -20.68
CA PHE A 451 14.58 14.17 -20.62
C PHE A 451 15.31 12.86 -20.88
N ALA A 452 16.26 12.82 -21.83
CA ALA A 452 17.10 11.67 -22.08
C ALA A 452 17.86 11.23 -20.83
N GLN A 453 18.49 12.19 -20.14
CA GLN A 453 19.23 11.93 -18.90
C GLN A 453 18.32 11.49 -17.75
N TRP A 454 17.12 12.06 -17.65
CA TRP A 454 16.15 11.71 -16.61
C TRP A 454 15.53 10.32 -16.81
N SER A 455 15.18 9.99 -18.05
CA SER A 455 14.52 8.72 -18.40
C SER A 455 15.51 7.57 -18.61
N GLY A 456 16.74 7.89 -18.99
CA GLY A 456 17.74 6.95 -19.49
C GLY A 456 17.51 6.54 -20.95
N LEU A 457 16.60 7.20 -21.67
CA LEU A 457 16.35 6.91 -23.09
C LEU A 457 17.43 7.55 -23.98
N PRO A 458 17.90 6.83 -25.03
CA PRO A 458 18.79 7.39 -26.04
C PRO A 458 18.21 8.65 -26.72
N VAL A 459 19.01 9.71 -26.82
CA VAL A 459 18.59 10.99 -27.44
C VAL A 459 18.10 10.79 -28.87
N GLN A 460 18.67 9.85 -29.62
CA GLN A 460 18.27 9.53 -30.99
C GLN A 460 16.81 9.06 -31.08
N LEU A 461 16.30 8.37 -30.07
CA LEU A 461 14.90 7.95 -29.99
C LEU A 461 13.97 9.10 -29.63
N LEU A 462 14.49 10.15 -29.00
CA LEU A 462 13.71 11.31 -28.57
C LEU A 462 13.70 12.40 -29.62
N ALA A 463 14.87 12.81 -30.11
CA ALA A 463 15.10 13.96 -31.00
C ALA A 463 14.25 13.92 -32.29
N PRO A 464 13.42 14.94 -32.58
CA PRO A 464 12.55 14.96 -33.76
C PRO A 464 13.33 15.00 -35.08
N GLU A 465 14.51 15.63 -35.10
CA GLU A 465 15.37 15.73 -36.28
C GLU A 465 16.00 14.40 -36.74
N HIS A 466 15.98 13.38 -35.88
CA HIS A 466 16.50 12.05 -36.19
C HIS A 466 15.36 11.09 -36.56
N ALA A 467 15.05 11.01 -37.86
CA ALA A 467 14.19 9.94 -38.36
C ALA A 467 14.90 8.59 -38.20
N LEU A 468 14.27 7.65 -37.50
CA LEU A 468 14.72 6.25 -37.46
C LEU A 468 13.86 5.44 -38.43
N ASP A 469 14.45 5.10 -39.56
CA ASP A 469 13.83 4.14 -40.47
C ASP A 469 14.10 2.70 -39.99
N THR A 470 13.31 1.76 -40.50
CA THR A 470 13.43 0.33 -40.16
C THR A 470 14.82 -0.22 -40.47
N ALA A 471 15.47 0.26 -41.53
CA ALA A 471 16.76 -0.26 -41.98
C ALA A 471 17.89 0.14 -41.01
N ALA A 472 17.89 1.38 -40.53
CA ALA A 472 18.82 1.90 -39.54
C ALA A 472 18.69 1.16 -38.22
N VAL A 473 17.46 0.93 -37.74
CA VAL A 473 17.22 0.15 -36.52
C VAL A 473 17.70 -1.29 -36.69
N ALA A 474 17.31 -1.95 -37.79
CA ALA A 474 17.71 -3.33 -38.04
C ALA A 474 19.25 -3.48 -38.11
N LYS A 475 19.94 -2.53 -38.74
CA LYS A 475 21.40 -2.47 -38.78
C LYS A 475 22.00 -2.36 -37.37
N GLY A 476 21.42 -1.53 -36.50
CA GLY A 476 21.83 -1.41 -35.10
C GLY A 476 21.70 -2.73 -34.34
N LEU A 477 20.57 -3.43 -34.49
CA LEU A 477 20.34 -4.72 -33.84
C LEU A 477 21.29 -5.83 -34.34
N ARG A 478 21.57 -5.88 -35.64
CA ARG A 478 22.48 -6.86 -36.26
C ARG A 478 23.93 -6.75 -35.77
N ALA A 479 24.35 -5.58 -35.27
CA ALA A 479 25.69 -5.42 -34.70
C ALA A 479 25.93 -6.35 -33.49
N GLY A 480 24.85 -6.78 -32.82
CA GLY A 480 24.93 -7.63 -31.63
C GLY A 480 24.26 -9.00 -31.76
N VAL A 481 23.66 -9.34 -32.90
CA VAL A 481 23.08 -10.66 -33.18
C VAL A 481 23.45 -11.12 -34.59
N ILE A 482 24.07 -12.29 -34.69
CA ILE A 482 24.51 -12.87 -35.96
C ILE A 482 23.44 -13.85 -36.48
N GLY A 483 23.16 -13.81 -37.78
CA GLY A 483 22.29 -14.79 -38.45
C GLY A 483 20.78 -14.59 -38.25
N GLN A 484 20.36 -13.50 -37.60
CA GLN A 484 18.96 -13.21 -37.28
C GLN A 484 18.42 -11.97 -38.03
N ASP A 485 18.79 -11.83 -39.31
CA ASP A 485 18.47 -10.64 -40.12
C ASP A 485 16.96 -10.38 -40.26
N HIS A 486 16.18 -11.45 -40.43
CA HIS A 486 14.73 -11.39 -40.51
C HIS A 486 14.12 -10.85 -39.22
N ALA A 487 14.52 -11.42 -38.08
CA ALA A 487 14.08 -11.00 -36.75
C ALA A 487 14.43 -9.54 -36.45
N CYS A 488 15.67 -9.12 -36.77
CA CYS A 488 16.11 -7.73 -36.63
C CYS A 488 15.27 -6.76 -37.47
N THR A 489 14.84 -7.19 -38.67
CA THR A 489 14.04 -6.35 -39.56
C THR A 489 12.62 -6.17 -39.03
N ILE A 490 11.98 -7.24 -38.53
CA ILE A 490 10.65 -7.16 -37.91
C ILE A 490 10.68 -6.30 -36.65
N ALA A 491 11.64 -6.55 -35.76
CA ALA A 491 11.85 -5.74 -34.57
C ALA A 491 12.07 -4.25 -34.92
N GLY A 492 12.85 -3.97 -35.96
CA GLY A 492 13.08 -2.61 -36.46
C GLY A 492 11.79 -1.89 -36.90
N ARG A 493 10.81 -2.61 -37.46
CA ARG A 493 9.51 -2.02 -37.85
C ARG A 493 8.70 -1.58 -36.63
N VAL A 494 8.72 -2.37 -35.56
CA VAL A 494 8.00 -2.07 -34.32
C VAL A 494 8.61 -0.83 -33.65
N ILE A 495 9.94 -0.74 -33.58
CA ILE A 495 10.64 0.42 -33.03
C ILE A 495 10.40 1.68 -33.87
N ALA A 496 10.45 1.57 -35.20
CA ALA A 496 10.18 2.69 -36.09
C ALA A 496 8.74 3.22 -35.92
N ARG A 497 7.76 2.35 -35.68
CA ARG A 497 6.37 2.73 -35.39
C ARG A 497 6.25 3.53 -34.10
N LEU A 498 6.92 3.09 -33.03
CA LEU A 498 7.00 3.84 -31.77
C LEU A 498 7.60 5.24 -32.00
N LYS A 499 8.74 5.33 -32.71
CA LYS A 499 9.39 6.61 -33.00
C LYS A 499 8.48 7.57 -33.78
N ALA A 500 7.67 7.02 -34.69
CA ALA A 500 6.69 7.78 -35.46
C ALA A 500 5.43 8.16 -34.67
N GLY A 501 5.26 7.68 -33.43
CA GLY A 501 4.06 7.89 -32.62
C GLY A 501 2.81 7.22 -33.21
N LEU A 502 3.00 6.13 -33.96
CA LEU A 502 1.94 5.34 -34.60
C LEU A 502 1.60 4.06 -33.81
N ASP A 503 2.07 3.95 -32.57
CA ASP A 503 1.72 2.89 -31.64
C ASP A 503 0.36 3.14 -30.97
N ASP A 504 -0.25 2.08 -30.46
CA ASP A 504 -1.44 2.20 -29.61
C ASP A 504 -1.01 2.61 -28.20
N PRO A 505 -1.41 3.79 -27.69
CA PRO A 505 -0.96 4.28 -26.39
C PRO A 505 -1.47 3.46 -25.20
N GLN A 506 -2.45 2.58 -25.41
CA GLN A 506 -2.97 1.67 -24.37
C GLN A 506 -2.29 0.30 -24.37
N ARG A 507 -1.40 0.01 -25.33
CA ARG A 507 -0.69 -1.28 -25.41
C ARG A 507 0.79 -1.09 -25.06
N PRO A 508 1.51 -2.19 -24.75
CA PRO A 508 2.97 -2.14 -24.68
C PRO A 508 3.58 -1.58 -25.97
N VAL A 509 4.79 -1.03 -25.87
CA VAL A 509 5.55 -0.45 -27.01
C VAL A 509 5.61 -1.39 -28.21
N GLY A 510 5.70 -2.68 -27.92
CA GLY A 510 5.56 -3.74 -28.90
C GLY A 510 5.57 -5.08 -28.22
N THR A 511 4.88 -6.05 -28.84
CA THR A 511 4.84 -7.43 -28.38
C THR A 511 5.35 -8.37 -29.46
N LEU A 512 6.44 -9.07 -29.17
CA LEU A 512 7.11 -9.99 -30.09
C LEU A 512 7.13 -11.41 -29.51
N LEU A 513 6.92 -12.42 -30.34
CA LEU A 513 7.14 -13.82 -30.00
C LEU A 513 8.24 -14.39 -30.89
N PHE A 514 9.36 -14.80 -30.31
CA PHE A 514 10.47 -15.43 -31.01
C PHE A 514 10.35 -16.96 -30.92
N ALA A 515 10.15 -17.63 -32.05
CA ALA A 515 10.08 -19.08 -32.14
C ALA A 515 11.36 -19.64 -32.79
N GLY A 516 11.85 -20.78 -32.30
CA GLY A 516 13.01 -21.47 -32.87
C GLY A 516 13.69 -22.39 -31.87
N PRO A 517 14.76 -23.11 -32.23
CA PRO A 517 15.47 -23.97 -31.29
C PRO A 517 16.21 -23.17 -30.21
N THR A 518 16.72 -23.86 -29.19
CA THR A 518 17.58 -23.26 -28.15
C THR A 518 18.92 -22.81 -28.76
N GLY A 519 19.55 -21.79 -28.17
CA GLY A 519 20.89 -21.34 -28.59
C GLY A 519 20.98 -20.49 -29.87
N VAL A 520 19.89 -20.29 -30.62
CA VAL A 520 19.91 -19.51 -31.88
C VAL A 520 19.99 -17.99 -31.71
N GLY A 521 19.96 -17.48 -30.47
CA GLY A 521 20.12 -16.06 -30.16
C GLY A 521 18.83 -15.29 -29.82
N LYS A 522 17.70 -15.96 -29.52
CA LYS A 522 16.43 -15.31 -29.12
C LYS A 522 16.60 -14.36 -27.93
N THR A 523 17.22 -14.85 -26.86
CA THR A 523 17.52 -14.06 -25.64
C THR A 523 18.53 -12.94 -25.93
N GLU A 524 19.49 -13.16 -26.84
CA GLU A 524 20.48 -12.12 -27.17
C GLU A 524 19.83 -10.98 -27.96
N LEU A 525 18.89 -11.28 -28.87
CA LEU A 525 18.11 -10.25 -29.55
C LEU A 525 17.28 -9.42 -28.56
N ALA A 526 16.69 -10.03 -27.53
CA ALA A 526 16.01 -9.30 -26.46
C ALA A 526 16.95 -8.35 -25.68
N LYS A 527 18.19 -8.78 -25.41
CA LYS A 527 19.22 -7.92 -24.79
C LYS A 527 19.62 -6.76 -25.72
N GLN A 528 19.77 -7.02 -27.02
CA GLN A 528 20.08 -5.95 -27.99
C GLN A 528 18.94 -4.94 -28.11
N LEU A 529 17.68 -5.40 -28.03
CA LEU A 529 16.52 -4.50 -27.96
C LEU A 529 16.57 -3.61 -26.73
N ALA A 530 16.94 -4.14 -25.57
CA ALA A 530 17.09 -3.35 -24.35
C ALA A 530 18.17 -2.27 -24.49
N ARG A 531 19.34 -2.63 -25.01
CA ARG A 531 20.42 -1.67 -25.30
C ARG A 531 19.99 -0.58 -26.28
N PHE A 532 19.33 -0.98 -27.37
CA PHE A 532 18.94 -0.04 -28.42
C PHE A 532 17.84 0.92 -27.97
N LEU A 533 16.79 0.41 -27.29
CA LEU A 533 15.63 1.20 -26.89
C LEU A 533 15.85 2.02 -25.62
N PHE A 534 16.57 1.44 -24.66
CA PHE A 534 16.66 1.97 -23.30
C PHE A 534 18.10 2.26 -22.86
N GLY A 535 19.05 2.19 -23.80
CA GLY A 535 20.46 2.55 -23.60
C GLY A 535 21.30 1.49 -22.86
N ASP A 536 20.68 0.48 -22.25
CA ASP A 536 21.35 -0.48 -21.38
C ASP A 536 20.74 -1.89 -21.50
N ALA A 537 21.57 -2.93 -21.44
CA ALA A 537 21.11 -4.33 -21.40
C ALA A 537 20.45 -4.68 -20.05
N ASP A 538 20.82 -4.00 -18.97
CA ASP A 538 20.25 -4.23 -17.64
C ASP A 538 18.78 -3.75 -17.54
N ARG A 539 18.30 -3.06 -18.58
CA ARG A 539 16.87 -2.76 -18.81
C ARG A 539 16.08 -3.98 -19.26
N LEU A 540 16.69 -5.16 -19.36
CA LEU A 540 16.03 -6.43 -19.61
C LEU A 540 15.54 -7.06 -18.30
N VAL A 541 14.23 -7.10 -18.12
CA VAL A 541 13.58 -7.86 -17.04
C VAL A 541 13.24 -9.24 -17.56
N ARG A 542 14.05 -10.24 -17.19
CA ARG A 542 13.82 -11.64 -17.57
C ARG A 542 12.94 -12.36 -16.55
N VAL A 543 11.96 -13.09 -17.06
CA VAL A 543 11.06 -13.99 -16.33
C VAL A 543 11.20 -15.37 -16.96
N ASP A 544 11.63 -16.34 -16.16
CA ASP A 544 11.68 -17.74 -16.58
C ASP A 544 10.30 -18.37 -16.38
N MET A 545 9.64 -18.73 -17.47
CA MET A 545 8.30 -19.29 -17.40
C MET A 545 8.28 -20.77 -16.98
N SER A 546 9.42 -21.45 -17.05
CA SER A 546 9.60 -22.80 -16.53
C SER A 546 9.54 -22.86 -15.00
N GLU A 547 9.71 -21.73 -14.30
CA GLU A 547 9.49 -21.62 -12.85
C GLU A 547 8.01 -21.36 -12.48
N LEU A 548 7.16 -21.06 -13.47
CA LEU A 548 5.75 -20.66 -13.27
C LEU A 548 4.76 -21.80 -13.58
N VAL A 549 5.09 -23.00 -13.08
CA VAL A 549 4.27 -24.22 -13.31
C VAL A 549 3.09 -24.32 -12.33
N THR A 550 3.00 -23.44 -11.32
CA THR A 550 1.92 -23.43 -10.33
C THR A 550 1.34 -22.03 -10.13
N GLY A 551 0.05 -21.95 -9.78
CA GLY A 551 -0.60 -20.67 -9.45
C GLY A 551 0.08 -19.90 -8.31
N ALA A 552 0.67 -20.61 -7.34
CA ALA A 552 1.43 -19.99 -6.25
C ALA A 552 2.71 -19.28 -6.75
N ALA A 553 3.39 -19.82 -7.76
CA ALA A 553 4.55 -19.19 -8.38
C ALA A 553 4.18 -17.91 -9.14
N ILE A 554 3.05 -17.93 -9.85
CA ILE A 554 2.50 -16.75 -10.54
C ILE A 554 2.14 -15.64 -9.54
N SER A 555 1.53 -16.00 -8.42
CA SER A 555 1.22 -15.04 -7.35
C SER A 555 2.47 -14.34 -6.81
N ARG A 556 3.60 -15.05 -6.63
CA ARG A 556 4.87 -14.45 -6.19
C ARG A 556 5.45 -13.44 -7.19
N LEU A 557 5.20 -13.63 -8.48
CA LEU A 557 5.68 -12.74 -9.54
C LEU A 557 4.97 -11.38 -9.51
N ILE A 558 3.69 -11.37 -9.14
CA ILE A 558 2.88 -10.16 -9.05
C ILE A 558 2.82 -9.57 -7.65
N THR A 559 3.05 -10.36 -6.60
CA THR A 559 3.01 -9.87 -5.21
C THR A 559 4.24 -9.01 -4.92
N PRO A 560 4.07 -7.76 -4.45
CA PRO A 560 5.19 -6.92 -4.05
C PRO A 560 6.01 -7.62 -2.97
N SER A 561 7.32 -7.62 -3.13
CA SER A 561 8.26 -8.24 -2.21
C SER A 561 9.01 -7.15 -1.44
N PRO A 562 9.30 -7.32 -0.13
CA PRO A 562 10.15 -6.40 0.62
C PRO A 562 11.54 -6.23 -0.04
N ALA A 563 12.04 -7.28 -0.68
CA ALA A 563 13.31 -7.24 -1.43
C ALA A 563 13.19 -6.52 -2.79
N GLY A 564 11.98 -6.23 -3.26
CA GLY A 564 11.75 -5.55 -4.53
C GLY A 564 12.01 -6.39 -5.78
N THR A 565 12.04 -7.71 -5.64
CA THR A 565 12.49 -8.63 -6.68
C THR A 565 11.38 -9.10 -7.61
N SER A 566 10.11 -8.85 -7.25
CA SER A 566 8.94 -9.24 -8.04
C SER A 566 8.90 -8.51 -9.40
N LEU A 567 8.20 -9.07 -10.40
CA LEU A 567 8.01 -8.37 -11.67
C LEU A 567 7.28 -7.05 -11.45
N ALA A 568 6.27 -7.04 -10.57
CA ALA A 568 5.53 -5.84 -10.22
C ALA A 568 6.44 -4.70 -9.71
N ASP A 569 7.37 -5.02 -8.82
CA ASP A 569 8.30 -4.03 -8.25
C ASP A 569 9.30 -3.53 -9.28
N ARG A 570 9.84 -4.43 -10.12
CA ARG A 570 10.82 -4.09 -11.16
C ARG A 570 10.19 -3.14 -12.20
N ILE A 571 9.00 -3.45 -12.68
CA ILE A 571 8.31 -2.64 -13.70
C ILE A 571 7.88 -1.28 -13.13
N ARG A 572 7.45 -1.21 -11.86
CA ARG A 572 7.16 0.08 -11.22
C ARG A 572 8.38 0.97 -11.06
N ARG A 573 9.54 0.38 -10.71
CA ARG A 573 10.80 1.13 -10.60
C ARG A 573 11.33 1.54 -11.97
N GLN A 574 11.15 0.68 -12.97
CA GLN A 574 11.77 0.81 -14.28
C GLN A 574 10.78 0.44 -15.41
N PRO A 575 9.76 1.28 -15.66
CA PRO A 575 8.70 1.01 -16.63
C PRO A 575 9.21 1.03 -18.08
N LEU A 576 10.32 1.75 -18.33
CA LEU A 576 11.06 1.76 -19.59
C LEU A 576 12.03 0.57 -19.60
N SER A 577 11.54 -0.59 -20.03
CA SER A 577 12.28 -1.86 -20.02
C SER A 577 11.82 -2.82 -21.13
N VAL A 578 12.66 -3.82 -21.42
CA VAL A 578 12.25 -5.00 -22.19
C VAL A 578 11.88 -6.09 -21.18
N VAL A 579 10.67 -6.64 -21.26
CA VAL A 579 10.24 -7.77 -20.44
C VAL A 579 10.31 -9.04 -21.27
N LEU A 580 11.20 -9.94 -20.89
CA LEU A 580 11.41 -11.20 -21.56
C LEU A 580 10.74 -12.34 -20.78
N PHE A 581 9.68 -12.91 -21.35
CA PHE A 581 9.08 -14.16 -20.89
C PHE A 581 9.73 -15.31 -21.66
N ASP A 582 10.62 -16.05 -21.01
CA ASP A 582 11.41 -17.09 -21.63
C ASP A 582 10.72 -18.45 -21.53
N GLU A 583 10.74 -19.26 -22.60
CA GLU A 583 10.13 -20.60 -22.65
C GLU A 583 8.63 -20.62 -22.30
N ILE A 584 7.86 -19.73 -22.92
CA ILE A 584 6.44 -19.52 -22.58
C ILE A 584 5.57 -20.79 -22.70
N GLU A 585 5.98 -21.79 -23.49
CA GLU A 585 5.29 -23.07 -23.60
C GLU A 585 5.35 -23.95 -22.34
N LYS A 586 6.26 -23.65 -21.41
CA LYS A 586 6.44 -24.41 -20.16
C LYS A 586 5.59 -23.90 -19.00
N ALA A 587 4.97 -22.72 -19.16
CA ALA A 587 4.15 -22.09 -18.15
C ALA A 587 2.83 -22.84 -17.89
N ASP A 588 2.28 -22.69 -16.69
CA ASP A 588 0.89 -23.07 -16.43
C ASP A 588 -0.10 -22.22 -17.26
N ALA A 589 -1.25 -22.79 -17.59
CA ALA A 589 -2.26 -22.13 -18.41
C ALA A 589 -2.75 -20.80 -17.80
N SER A 590 -2.80 -20.68 -16.47
CA SER A 590 -3.21 -19.46 -15.78
C SER A 590 -2.22 -18.29 -15.95
N ALA A 591 -0.96 -18.57 -16.33
CA ALA A 591 0.00 -17.52 -16.66
C ALA A 591 -0.40 -16.78 -17.95
N PHE A 592 -1.08 -17.46 -18.89
CA PHE A 592 -1.52 -16.83 -20.13
C PHE A 592 -2.65 -15.82 -19.89
N ASP A 593 -3.53 -16.06 -18.91
CA ASP A 593 -4.59 -15.10 -18.55
C ASP A 593 -4.01 -13.78 -18.02
N LEU A 594 -2.92 -13.88 -17.24
CA LEU A 594 -2.15 -12.72 -16.80
C LEU A 594 -1.53 -11.98 -18.00
N LEU A 595 -0.90 -12.73 -18.92
CA LEU A 595 -0.27 -12.16 -20.11
C LEU A 595 -1.27 -11.48 -21.05
N LEU A 596 -2.53 -11.94 -21.11
CA LEU A 596 -3.56 -11.28 -21.93
C LEU A 596 -3.77 -9.82 -21.51
N GLY A 597 -3.81 -9.53 -20.21
CA GLY A 597 -3.91 -8.16 -19.68
C GLY A 597 -2.66 -7.32 -20.00
N VAL A 598 -1.48 -7.91 -19.82
CA VAL A 598 -0.20 -7.24 -20.10
C VAL A 598 -0.07 -6.91 -21.60
N VAL A 599 -0.28 -7.87 -22.48
CA VAL A 599 -0.06 -7.74 -23.93
C VAL A 599 -1.18 -6.93 -24.60
N GLY A 600 -2.41 -7.05 -24.11
CA GLY A 600 -3.57 -6.38 -24.71
C GLY A 600 -3.88 -4.99 -24.16
N GLU A 601 -3.69 -4.75 -22.87
CA GLU A 601 -4.06 -3.47 -22.22
C GLU A 601 -2.86 -2.77 -21.58
N GLY A 602 -1.65 -3.36 -21.69
CA GLY A 602 -0.44 -2.80 -21.09
C GLY A 602 -0.55 -2.68 -19.57
N ARG A 603 -1.41 -3.47 -18.93
CA ARG A 603 -1.77 -3.30 -17.52
C ARG A 603 -1.87 -4.63 -16.82
N LEU A 604 -1.42 -4.63 -15.57
CA LEU A 604 -1.58 -5.75 -14.65
C LEU A 604 -1.92 -5.21 -13.27
N THR A 605 -2.69 -5.95 -12.48
CA THR A 605 -2.83 -5.63 -11.06
C THR A 605 -2.03 -6.61 -10.23
N ASP A 606 -1.30 -6.09 -9.24
CA ASP A 606 -0.70 -6.93 -8.21
C ASP A 606 -1.70 -7.50 -7.19
N ALA A 607 -1.20 -8.36 -6.30
CA ALA A 607 -1.97 -8.95 -5.21
C ALA A 607 -2.51 -7.92 -4.18
N LEU A 608 -1.93 -6.72 -4.12
CA LEU A 608 -2.39 -5.63 -3.24
C LEU A 608 -3.41 -4.70 -3.92
N GLY A 609 -3.86 -5.05 -5.12
CA GLY A 609 -4.82 -4.22 -5.86
C GLY A 609 -4.19 -2.96 -6.47
N ARG A 610 -2.88 -2.90 -6.65
CA ARG A 610 -2.19 -1.76 -7.27
C ARG A 610 -1.93 -2.06 -8.74
N LEU A 611 -2.20 -1.07 -9.60
CA LEU A 611 -1.90 -1.16 -11.02
C LEU A 611 -0.38 -1.21 -11.27
N ILE A 612 0.02 -1.96 -12.30
CA ILE A 612 1.36 -2.04 -12.86
C ILE A 612 1.20 -1.68 -14.35
N ASP A 613 1.99 -0.73 -14.81
CA ASP A 613 1.91 -0.19 -16.16
C ASP A 613 3.05 -0.74 -17.05
N PHE A 614 2.67 -1.49 -18.07
CA PHE A 614 3.53 -2.08 -19.08
C PHE A 614 3.46 -1.34 -20.43
N ARG A 615 2.70 -0.24 -20.55
CA ARG A 615 2.52 0.50 -21.82
C ARG A 615 3.82 1.06 -22.40
N MET A 616 4.83 1.24 -21.54
CA MET A 616 6.17 1.68 -21.94
C MET A 616 7.22 0.55 -21.96
N ALA A 617 6.78 -0.68 -21.68
CA ALA A 617 7.62 -1.86 -21.80
C ALA A 617 7.52 -2.44 -23.21
N MET A 618 8.61 -3.03 -23.71
CA MET A 618 8.56 -3.93 -24.86
C MET A 618 8.45 -5.36 -24.35
N ILE A 619 7.43 -6.10 -24.77
CA ILE A 619 7.20 -7.47 -24.37
C ILE A 619 7.83 -8.40 -25.40
N VAL A 620 8.75 -9.25 -24.96
CA VAL A 620 9.36 -10.30 -25.77
C VAL A 620 9.04 -11.64 -25.13
N MET A 621 8.53 -12.56 -25.92
CA MET A 621 8.28 -13.94 -25.53
C MET A 621 9.19 -14.85 -26.36
N THR A 622 9.67 -15.95 -25.78
CA THR A 622 10.42 -16.96 -26.52
C THR A 622 9.74 -18.32 -26.40
N THR A 623 9.86 -19.12 -27.45
CA THR A 623 9.40 -20.50 -27.42
C THR A 623 10.31 -21.42 -28.21
N ASN A 624 10.38 -22.69 -27.78
CA ASN A 624 11.07 -23.75 -28.49
C ASN A 624 10.11 -24.65 -29.32
N LEU A 625 8.83 -24.29 -29.41
CA LEU A 625 7.83 -25.06 -30.15
C LEU A 625 8.21 -25.22 -31.63
N GLY A 626 7.98 -26.43 -32.15
CA GLY A 626 8.28 -26.79 -33.54
C GLY A 626 9.76 -27.10 -33.80
N ALA A 627 10.65 -27.00 -32.80
CA ALA A 627 11.99 -27.55 -32.92
C ALA A 627 11.88 -29.09 -32.93
N ALA A 628 12.14 -29.70 -34.08
CA ALA A 628 12.26 -31.16 -34.17
C ALA A 628 13.43 -31.65 -33.32
N ASP A 629 13.30 -32.82 -32.68
CA ASP A 629 14.45 -33.52 -32.11
C ASP A 629 15.50 -33.73 -33.23
N PRO A 630 16.80 -33.53 -32.96
CA PRO A 630 17.83 -33.78 -33.96
C PRO A 630 17.89 -35.28 -34.26
N HIS A 631 17.15 -35.72 -35.27
CA HIS A 631 17.32 -37.06 -35.82
C HIS A 631 18.74 -37.20 -36.40
N PRO A 632 19.42 -38.34 -36.19
CA PRO A 632 20.71 -38.58 -36.82
C PRO A 632 20.53 -38.62 -38.34
N ALA A 633 21.44 -37.92 -39.04
CA ALA A 633 21.40 -37.66 -40.47
C ALA A 633 20.98 -38.87 -41.32
N GLY A 634 19.76 -38.82 -41.86
CA GLY A 634 19.27 -39.68 -42.94
C GLY A 634 18.96 -38.81 -44.15
N PHE A 635 19.52 -39.16 -45.32
CA PHE A 635 19.27 -38.45 -46.57
C PHE A 635 17.81 -38.65 -47.03
N GLY A 636 16.98 -37.63 -46.87
CA GLY A 636 15.63 -37.57 -47.43
C GLY A 636 14.84 -36.39 -46.86
N SER A 637 14.57 -35.39 -47.70
CA SER A 637 13.76 -34.17 -47.48
C SER A 637 14.04 -33.38 -46.19
N SER A 638 14.52 -32.15 -46.35
CA SER A 638 14.54 -31.15 -45.28
C SER A 638 13.10 -30.88 -44.80
N ASP A 639 12.66 -31.56 -43.75
CA ASP A 639 11.49 -31.15 -42.98
C ASP A 639 11.81 -29.76 -42.41
N VAL A 640 11.36 -28.71 -43.08
CA VAL A 640 11.42 -27.35 -42.58
C VAL A 640 10.56 -27.35 -41.32
N ALA A 641 11.19 -27.19 -40.16
CA ALA A 641 10.51 -27.09 -38.88
C ALA A 641 9.35 -26.07 -38.95
N ASP A 642 8.11 -26.56 -38.86
CA ASP A 642 6.91 -25.70 -38.90
C ASP A 642 6.66 -25.07 -37.52
N HIS A 643 7.52 -24.10 -37.17
CA HIS A 643 7.40 -23.33 -35.93
C HIS A 643 6.07 -22.56 -35.86
N ALA A 644 5.63 -21.97 -36.98
CA ALA A 644 4.42 -21.16 -37.03
C ALA A 644 3.15 -22.02 -36.80
N GLY A 645 3.08 -23.20 -37.41
CA GLY A 645 2.00 -24.17 -37.18
C GLY A 645 2.00 -24.70 -35.75
N ALA A 646 3.17 -25.01 -35.19
CA ALA A 646 3.29 -25.45 -33.80
C ALA A 646 2.80 -24.39 -32.80
N VAL A 647 3.18 -23.12 -33.00
CA VAL A 647 2.73 -21.98 -32.18
C VAL A 647 1.21 -21.80 -32.27
N ARG A 648 0.64 -21.84 -33.47
CA ARG A 648 -0.82 -21.72 -33.68
C ARG A 648 -1.62 -22.86 -33.09
N LYS A 649 -1.04 -24.07 -33.04
CA LYS A 649 -1.67 -25.24 -32.43
C LYS A 649 -1.63 -25.21 -30.91
N PHE A 650 -0.54 -24.69 -30.34
CA PHE A 650 -0.33 -24.67 -28.89
C PHE A 650 -1.03 -23.50 -28.20
N PHE A 651 -0.85 -22.27 -28.71
CA PHE A 651 -1.41 -21.07 -28.08
C PHE A 651 -2.81 -20.76 -28.58
N ARG A 652 -3.65 -20.24 -27.67
CA ARG A 652 -5.01 -19.85 -28.02
C ARG A 652 -5.01 -18.62 -28.95
N PRO A 653 -5.97 -18.51 -29.88
CA PRO A 653 -6.07 -17.37 -30.80
C PRO A 653 -6.12 -16.01 -30.10
N GLU A 654 -6.69 -15.93 -28.90
CA GLU A 654 -6.83 -14.68 -28.14
C GLU A 654 -5.46 -14.10 -27.74
N LEU A 655 -4.49 -14.96 -27.39
CA LEU A 655 -3.14 -14.52 -27.07
C LEU A 655 -2.42 -14.10 -28.35
N LEU A 656 -2.47 -14.95 -29.39
CA LEU A 656 -1.78 -14.69 -30.66
C LEU A 656 -2.29 -13.42 -31.35
N GLY A 657 -3.58 -13.12 -31.27
CA GLY A 657 -4.18 -11.91 -31.83
C GLY A 657 -3.73 -10.61 -31.15
N ARG A 658 -3.13 -10.69 -29.96
CA ARG A 658 -2.57 -9.53 -29.23
C ARG A 658 -1.05 -9.38 -29.43
N ILE A 659 -0.38 -10.31 -30.12
CA ILE A 659 1.05 -10.23 -30.42
C ILE A 659 1.23 -9.47 -31.73
N ASP A 660 2.09 -8.45 -31.76
CA ASP A 660 2.27 -7.62 -32.96
C ASP A 660 3.02 -8.35 -34.06
N SER A 661 3.94 -9.24 -33.70
CA SER A 661 4.64 -10.11 -34.65
C SER A 661 5.14 -11.41 -34.01
N ILE A 662 4.91 -12.52 -34.71
CA ILE A 662 5.52 -13.82 -34.43
C ILE A 662 6.70 -13.94 -35.41
N ILE A 663 7.89 -14.18 -34.86
CA ILE A 663 9.18 -14.22 -35.57
C ILE A 663 9.68 -15.64 -35.61
#